data_AF-C9ZP60-F1
#
_entry.id   AF-C9ZP60-F1
#
_cell.length_a   1.000
_cell.length_b   1.000
_cell.length_c   1.000
_cell.angle_alpha   90.00
_cell.angle_beta   90.00
_cell.angle_gamma   90.00
#
_symmetry.space_group_name_H-M   'P 1'
#
loop_
_entity.id
_entity.type
_entity.pdbx_description
1 polymer ?
#
loop_
_entity_poly.entity_id
_entity_poly.type
_entity_poly.pdbx_seq_one_letter_code
_entity_poly.pdbx_strand_id
1 'polypeptide(L)'
;MRVRTKREGVSNNFGSAYVNCEIISAFIKQKREENSSSGLCPSAHTAVEWSIRAGSRTAFLLHEVPISCGPSSPVGKECGAPENNDNSVENGDTGTYKLIIGDEVVSAIMNADDELDRSDALRLLSQKLCEVFRIPVGITTGDNSHGNCLWSEEGSCSVLTPQELRELPSRWIMQSLNEATVASSHRNGVTLLDCGATVCLKSEVLNDEPKRELSSEPVRKRNYKPGNAPQYRVCDVADMANGQYWVEVEPLITGPESTGSVARRRFDRDELLLSPPQPVYFDPLLPVDEINNSRGTSACLFLSAVLAVGRIRSERAAIGDLSMWDMYPKNVTLQMGYASRDIRRKVHELCVARRDALHVEGGTEGTDVKKEELELRLVADYVTLRYKGKTIEVLQRTVERLSLLWDARLAVRRVRGARRAHELWLDAVETQAASDFSEKIHVFSTVEPFFMRLFTLLLRYSSLFGDLGYNQGPHAAVPPAIMQQLCQVFDIQCEAFASPLNAQLPLFCSLFPDTDYFFGSLGSFFDIALTAGHFEVNPPFVTAVLQRLEKLLLKDTLPINDSDGAASMLFVVVLPSHDLDETERSDGLEGGAPVAGNTTLRQNNNCDRKRGRFENDGRDKGGGNAVSTDRALRESPYCLAHLLCSAHESVYVDGHQHMLRAPLFCIGSPTRLIVLGNRTARLRYSDAATRLQSVREAWRGYTLENRVDSP
;
A
#
# COMPACT_ATOMS: atom_id res chain seq x y z
N MET A 1 -12.13 25.66 -4.79
CA MET A 1 -12.93 24.94 -5.81
C MET A 1 -12.01 24.18 -6.77
N ARG A 2 -11.30 23.16 -6.25
CA ARG A 2 -10.52 22.18 -7.00
C ARG A 2 -11.21 20.80 -7.07
N VAL A 3 -12.34 20.62 -6.35
CA VAL A 3 -13.20 19.44 -6.45
C VAL A 3 -13.71 19.27 -7.88
N ARG A 4 -13.54 18.06 -8.42
CA ARG A 4 -13.70 17.78 -9.83
C ARG A 4 -15.09 17.26 -10.15
N THR A 5 -15.55 17.60 -11.35
CA THR A 5 -16.79 17.05 -11.91
C THR A 5 -16.53 15.84 -12.78
N LYS A 6 -15.32 15.72 -13.35
CA LYS A 6 -15.00 14.71 -14.36
C LYS A 6 -13.58 14.16 -14.20
N ARG A 7 -13.40 12.93 -14.66
CA ARG A 7 -12.09 12.32 -14.90
C ARG A 7 -11.72 12.52 -16.37
N GLU A 8 -10.49 12.94 -16.62
CA GLU A 8 -9.95 13.00 -17.99
C GLU A 8 -9.84 11.58 -18.57
N GLY A 9 -10.31 11.39 -19.81
CA GLY A 9 -10.19 10.11 -20.53
C GLY A 9 -11.23 9.04 -20.17
N VAL A 10 -12.26 9.38 -19.40
CA VAL A 10 -13.34 8.47 -19.03
C VAL A 10 -14.67 8.90 -19.65
N SER A 11 -15.54 7.94 -19.99
CA SER A 11 -16.84 8.25 -20.60
C SER A 11 -17.73 9.02 -19.61
N ASN A 12 -18.27 10.15 -20.06
CA ASN A 12 -19.11 11.04 -19.25
C ASN A 12 -20.60 10.65 -19.28
N ASN A 13 -20.89 9.38 -19.59
CA ASN A 13 -22.26 8.92 -19.80
C ASN A 13 -22.88 8.40 -18.52
N PHE A 14 -22.36 8.75 -17.34
CA PHE A 14 -22.85 8.25 -16.05
C PHE A 14 -23.15 9.40 -15.07
N GLY A 15 -24.21 9.21 -14.28
CA GLY A 15 -24.66 10.15 -13.26
C GLY A 15 -23.77 10.18 -12.01
N SER A 16 -24.19 10.96 -11.01
CA SER A 16 -23.58 10.95 -9.69
C SER A 16 -23.86 9.63 -8.98
N ALA A 17 -22.85 8.99 -8.39
CA ALA A 17 -23.08 7.95 -7.41
C ALA A 17 -23.66 8.58 -6.14
N TYR A 18 -24.70 7.95 -5.58
CA TYR A 18 -25.12 8.24 -4.21
C TYR A 18 -24.20 7.49 -3.25
N VAL A 19 -23.74 8.15 -2.19
CA VAL A 19 -22.99 7.47 -1.14
C VAL A 19 -24.01 6.75 -0.26
N ASN A 20 -24.09 5.43 -0.39
CA ASN A 20 -24.94 4.61 0.47
C ASN A 20 -24.16 4.23 1.74
N CYS A 21 -24.60 4.77 2.88
CA CYS A 21 -24.03 4.52 4.21
C CYS A 21 -24.81 3.49 5.04
N GLU A 22 -25.86 2.87 4.47
CA GLU A 22 -26.77 1.98 5.19
C GLU A 22 -26.08 0.77 5.81
N ILE A 23 -25.11 0.17 5.11
CA ILE A 23 -24.37 -1.02 5.60
C ILE A 23 -23.64 -0.68 6.90
N ILE A 24 -22.90 0.43 6.93
CA ILE A 24 -22.12 0.86 8.10
C ILE A 24 -23.05 1.27 9.24
N SER A 25 -24.11 2.01 8.94
CA SER A 25 -25.12 2.42 9.92
C SER A 25 -25.86 1.23 10.55
N ALA A 26 -26.24 0.24 9.74
CA ALA A 26 -26.86 -1.00 10.21
C ALA A 26 -25.89 -1.80 11.10
N PHE A 27 -24.62 -1.88 10.71
CA PHE A 27 -23.58 -2.53 11.50
C PHE A 27 -23.39 -1.85 12.87
N ILE A 28 -23.33 -0.52 12.91
CA ILE A 28 -23.23 0.24 14.16
C ILE A 28 -24.43 -0.07 15.07
N LYS A 29 -25.64 -0.09 14.51
CA LYS A 29 -26.87 -0.39 15.25
C LYS A 29 -26.83 -1.81 15.83
N GLN A 30 -26.49 -2.80 15.00
CA GLN A 30 -26.37 -4.20 15.42
C GLN A 30 -25.35 -4.35 16.57
N LYS A 31 -24.15 -3.75 16.45
CA LYS A 31 -23.13 -3.82 17.52
C LYS A 31 -23.56 -3.16 18.82
N ARG A 32 -24.44 -2.15 18.76
CA ARG A 32 -25.01 -1.54 19.98
C ARG A 32 -26.01 -2.46 20.64
N GLU A 33 -26.86 -3.13 19.86
CA GLU A 33 -27.84 -4.10 20.37
C GLU A 33 -27.16 -5.34 20.97
N GLU A 34 -26.09 -5.84 20.35
CA GLU A 34 -25.24 -6.91 20.91
C GLU A 34 -24.56 -6.50 22.23
N ASN A 35 -24.26 -5.21 22.41
CA ASN A 35 -23.63 -4.71 23.63
C ASN A 35 -24.62 -4.39 24.77
N SER A 36 -25.91 -4.22 24.45
CA SER A 36 -26.98 -3.96 25.44
C SER A 36 -27.69 -5.23 25.91
N SER A 37 -27.68 -6.30 25.10
CA SER A 37 -28.24 -7.60 25.45
C SER A 37 -27.15 -8.52 26.02
N SER A 38 -27.35 -9.02 27.26
CA SER A 38 -26.45 -9.98 27.92
C SER A 38 -26.62 -11.44 27.44
N GLY A 39 -27.32 -11.66 26.33
CA GLY A 39 -27.70 -12.98 25.84
C GLY A 39 -27.06 -13.30 24.49
N LEU A 40 -26.45 -14.49 24.38
CA LEU A 40 -26.00 -15.06 23.12
C LEU A 40 -27.18 -15.21 22.14
N CYS A 41 -27.31 -14.28 21.21
CA CYS A 41 -27.88 -14.61 19.91
C CYS A 41 -26.73 -15.09 19.01
N PRO A 42 -26.68 -16.37 18.60
CA PRO A 42 -25.72 -16.79 17.60
C PRO A 42 -26.10 -16.10 16.29
N SER A 43 -25.25 -15.20 15.79
CA SER A 43 -25.43 -14.71 14.42
C SER A 43 -25.29 -15.89 13.47
N ALA A 44 -26.19 -16.00 12.49
CA ALA A 44 -26.12 -17.04 11.45
C ALA A 44 -24.93 -16.85 10.48
N HIS A 45 -24.14 -15.80 10.69
CA HIS A 45 -23.03 -15.41 9.84
C HIS A 45 -21.70 -15.85 10.47
N THR A 46 -20.84 -16.46 9.66
CA THR A 46 -19.46 -16.75 10.06
C THR A 46 -18.74 -15.42 10.27
N ALA A 47 -18.35 -15.10 11.50
CA ALA A 47 -17.60 -13.88 11.77
C ALA A 47 -16.23 -13.92 11.06
N VAL A 48 -15.77 -12.76 10.63
CA VAL A 48 -14.37 -12.60 10.19
C VAL A 48 -13.47 -12.85 11.40
N GLU A 49 -12.56 -13.81 11.28
CA GLU A 49 -11.56 -14.12 12.30
C GLU A 49 -10.16 -14.01 11.68
N TRP A 50 -9.35 -13.10 12.23
CA TRP A 50 -8.03 -12.79 11.72
C TRP A 50 -7.05 -12.47 12.85
N SER A 51 -5.76 -12.67 12.57
CA SER A 51 -4.67 -12.14 13.40
C SER A 51 -3.61 -11.46 12.54
N ILE A 52 -2.90 -10.48 13.10
CA ILE A 52 -1.79 -9.82 12.40
C ILE A 52 -0.56 -10.69 12.56
N ARG A 53 0.10 -11.05 11.45
CA ARG A 53 1.33 -11.85 11.47
C ARG A 53 2.43 -11.10 12.21
N ALA A 54 3.06 -11.75 13.18
CA ALA A 54 4.17 -11.17 13.93
C ALA A 54 5.34 -10.82 12.99
N GLY A 55 5.95 -9.65 13.20
CA GLY A 55 7.06 -9.17 12.36
C GLY A 55 6.67 -8.70 10.95
N SER A 56 5.37 -8.72 10.62
CA SER A 56 4.87 -8.13 9.38
C SER A 56 4.97 -6.60 9.38
N ARG A 57 4.86 -6.01 8.20
CA ARG A 57 4.79 -4.55 8.02
C ARG A 57 3.62 -3.96 8.82
N THR A 58 2.46 -4.59 8.78
CA THR A 58 1.28 -4.18 9.55
C THR A 58 1.56 -4.17 11.05
N ALA A 59 2.20 -5.21 11.59
CA ALA A 59 2.57 -5.25 13.00
C ALA A 59 3.54 -4.11 13.37
N PHE A 60 4.51 -3.81 12.49
CA PHE A 60 5.48 -2.73 12.70
C PHE A 60 4.82 -1.34 12.72
N LEU A 61 3.99 -1.05 11.71
CA LEU A 61 3.31 0.26 11.58
C LEU A 61 2.31 0.52 12.70
N LEU A 62 1.72 -0.55 13.24
CA LEU A 62 0.78 -0.44 14.35
C LEU A 62 1.46 -0.45 15.72
N HIS A 63 2.77 -0.64 15.83
CA HIS A 63 3.43 -0.78 17.14
C HIS A 63 3.34 0.50 17.99
N GLU A 64 3.29 1.67 17.36
CA GLU A 64 3.12 2.97 18.04
C GLU A 64 1.66 3.41 18.16
N VAL A 65 0.73 2.65 17.55
CA VAL A 65 -0.68 2.93 17.70
C VAL A 65 -1.14 2.32 19.02
N PRO A 66 -1.79 3.07 19.93
CA PRO A 66 -2.36 2.50 21.14
C PRO A 66 -3.51 1.56 20.76
N ILE A 67 -3.20 0.28 20.53
CA ILE A 67 -4.19 -0.76 20.20
C ILE A 67 -4.68 -1.39 21.50
N SER A 68 -5.95 -1.15 21.86
CA SER A 68 -6.65 -2.10 22.73
C SER A 68 -7.09 -3.29 21.87
N CYS A 69 -6.38 -4.41 21.89
CA CYS A 69 -6.71 -5.57 21.07
C CYS A 69 -8.13 -6.09 21.38
N GLY A 70 -8.84 -6.55 20.35
CA GLY A 70 -10.10 -7.30 20.49
C GLY A 70 -9.90 -8.64 21.21
N PRO A 71 -10.97 -9.43 21.42
CA PRO A 71 -10.92 -10.60 22.29
C PRO A 71 -9.89 -11.61 21.77
N SER A 72 -8.78 -11.72 22.50
CA SER A 72 -7.82 -12.79 22.31
C SER A 72 -8.42 -14.08 22.86
N SER A 73 -8.50 -15.11 22.02
CA SER A 73 -8.63 -16.49 22.50
C SER A 73 -7.25 -16.98 22.97
N PRO A 74 -7.17 -17.83 24.00
CA PRO A 74 -5.96 -18.01 24.78
C PRO A 74 -4.94 -18.87 24.04
N VAL A 75 -3.75 -18.32 23.80
CA VAL A 75 -2.59 -19.16 23.46
C VAL A 75 -2.22 -19.94 24.72
N GLY A 76 -2.26 -21.27 24.61
CA GLY A 76 -2.05 -22.21 25.70
C GLY A 76 -0.73 -22.00 26.45
N LYS A 77 -0.83 -21.95 27.78
CA LYS A 77 0.26 -22.22 28.72
C LYS A 77 0.29 -23.71 29.03
N GLU A 78 1.35 -24.41 28.65
CA GLU A 78 1.88 -25.65 29.23
C GLU A 78 3.35 -25.75 28.74
N CYS A 79 4.41 -26.09 29.47
CA CYS A 79 4.62 -26.66 30.81
C CYS A 79 6.09 -26.40 31.24
N GLY A 80 6.37 -26.45 32.54
CA GLY A 80 7.73 -26.70 33.08
C GLY A 80 8.25 -25.70 34.11
N ALA A 81 7.71 -25.75 35.33
CA ALA A 81 8.37 -25.16 36.50
C ALA A 81 9.57 -26.03 36.94
N PRO A 82 10.60 -25.42 37.55
CA PRO A 82 11.01 -25.90 38.86
C PRO A 82 10.97 -24.76 39.88
N GLU A 83 10.47 -25.10 41.06
CA GLU A 83 10.48 -24.28 42.27
C GLU A 83 11.92 -23.99 42.70
N ASN A 84 12.23 -22.74 43.06
CA ASN A 84 12.86 -22.41 44.34
C ASN A 84 12.97 -20.89 44.57
N ASN A 85 12.70 -20.52 45.82
CA ASN A 85 12.77 -19.18 46.41
C ASN A 85 14.16 -18.54 46.28
N ASP A 86 14.23 -17.24 46.01
CA ASP A 86 14.75 -16.26 46.99
C ASP A 86 14.73 -14.81 46.46
N ASN A 87 14.71 -13.90 47.43
CA ASN A 87 14.41 -12.47 47.34
C ASN A 87 15.45 -11.61 46.58
N SER A 88 14.90 -10.54 45.98
CA SER A 88 15.44 -9.17 45.81
C SER A 88 16.34 -8.79 44.61
N VAL A 89 16.00 -7.61 44.07
CA VAL A 89 16.77 -6.64 43.25
C VAL A 89 16.49 -6.58 41.73
N GLU A 90 15.59 -5.66 41.38
CA GLU A 90 15.60 -4.60 40.34
C GLU A 90 15.95 -4.86 38.84
N ASN A 91 14.99 -4.40 37.99
CA ASN A 91 15.05 -3.75 36.65
C ASN A 91 15.55 -4.58 35.45
N GLY A 92 14.95 -4.55 34.24
CA GLY A 92 13.84 -3.84 33.59
C GLY A 92 13.52 -4.61 32.29
N ASP A 93 12.62 -4.26 31.38
CA ASP A 93 11.79 -3.10 31.13
C ASP A 93 10.67 -3.63 30.20
N THR A 94 9.43 -3.63 30.67
CA THR A 94 8.25 -3.87 29.83
C THR A 94 7.24 -2.78 30.15
N GLY A 95 7.61 -1.55 29.77
CA GLY A 95 6.72 -0.39 29.80
C GLY A 95 5.48 -0.63 28.95
N THR A 96 4.43 -1.13 29.58
CA THR A 96 3.07 -1.06 29.05
C THR A 96 2.57 0.34 29.37
N TYR A 97 2.88 1.30 28.49
CA TYR A 97 2.53 2.70 28.69
C TYR A 97 1.02 2.87 28.70
N LYS A 98 0.51 3.27 29.87
CA LYS A 98 -0.90 3.46 30.17
C LYS A 98 -1.17 4.97 30.14
N LEU A 99 -1.40 5.55 28.96
CA LEU A 99 -1.84 6.94 28.84
C LEU A 99 -3.37 6.99 28.74
N ILE A 100 -3.98 7.79 29.62
CA ILE A 100 -5.43 7.88 29.85
C ILE A 100 -5.93 9.18 29.21
N ILE A 101 -6.79 9.07 28.18
CA ILE A 101 -7.79 10.03 27.65
C ILE A 101 -7.32 11.47 27.27
N GLY A 102 -6.34 12.08 27.92
CA GLY A 102 -5.62 13.26 27.42
C GLY A 102 -4.66 12.96 26.25
N ASP A 103 -4.46 11.68 25.95
CA ASP A 103 -3.50 11.17 24.97
C ASP A 103 -4.02 11.18 23.52
N GLU A 104 -5.31 10.92 23.28
CA GLU A 104 -5.76 10.69 21.90
C GLU A 104 -5.68 11.95 21.03
N VAL A 105 -5.93 13.13 21.62
CA VAL A 105 -5.76 14.44 20.97
C VAL A 105 -4.28 14.70 20.68
N VAL A 106 -3.41 14.50 21.68
CA VAL A 106 -1.96 14.72 21.53
C VAL A 106 -1.40 13.78 20.46
N SER A 107 -1.73 12.49 20.53
CA SER A 107 -1.38 11.48 19.52
C SER A 107 -1.89 11.86 18.13
N ALA A 108 -3.12 12.37 18.00
CA ALA A 108 -3.65 12.78 16.70
C ALA A 108 -2.91 13.99 16.12
N ILE A 109 -2.57 14.98 16.94
CA ILE A 109 -1.77 16.15 16.55
C ILE A 109 -0.34 15.73 16.17
N MET A 110 0.30 14.90 16.98
CA MET A 110 1.64 14.37 16.69
C MET A 110 1.67 13.59 15.37
N ASN A 111 0.70 12.71 15.14
CA ASN A 111 0.62 11.96 13.90
C ASN A 111 0.38 12.87 12.68
N ALA A 112 -0.39 13.96 12.84
CA ALA A 112 -0.54 14.97 11.79
C ALA A 112 0.79 15.70 11.51
N ASP A 113 1.57 16.04 12.54
CA ASP A 113 2.89 16.64 12.39
C ASP A 113 3.91 15.69 11.75
N ASP A 114 3.97 14.44 12.19
CA ASP A 114 4.81 13.40 11.57
C ASP A 114 4.46 13.25 10.07
N GLU A 115 3.16 13.30 9.73
CA GLU A 115 2.70 13.17 8.35
C GLU A 115 3.01 14.39 7.48
N LEU A 116 3.01 15.59 8.06
CA LEU A 116 3.51 16.80 7.39
C LEU A 116 4.99 16.65 7.03
N ASP A 117 5.81 16.20 7.98
CA ASP A 117 7.24 15.97 7.78
C ASP A 117 7.46 14.93 6.66
N ARG A 118 6.70 13.83 6.64
CA ARG A 118 6.73 12.82 5.57
C ARG A 118 6.32 13.38 4.22
N SER A 119 5.24 14.16 4.16
CA SER A 119 4.75 14.78 2.92
C SER A 119 5.80 15.73 2.32
N ASP A 120 6.42 16.57 3.15
CA ASP A 120 7.48 17.48 2.70
C ASP A 120 8.77 16.75 2.31
N ALA A 121 9.13 15.69 3.03
CA ALA A 121 10.23 14.80 2.68
C ALA A 121 10.02 14.12 1.31
N LEU A 122 8.82 13.61 1.02
CA LEU A 122 8.49 13.01 -0.26
C LEU A 122 8.51 14.04 -1.40
N ARG A 123 8.06 15.27 -1.14
CA ARG A 123 8.16 16.38 -2.09
C ARG A 123 9.63 16.69 -2.42
N LEU A 124 10.50 16.72 -1.43
CA LEU A 124 11.94 16.93 -1.61
C LEU A 124 12.59 15.79 -2.43
N LEU A 125 12.22 14.53 -2.16
CA LEU A 125 12.67 13.40 -2.96
C LEU A 125 12.21 13.50 -4.42
N SER A 126 10.97 13.93 -4.64
CA SER A 126 10.42 14.13 -5.98
C SER A 126 11.17 15.23 -6.75
N GLN A 127 11.59 16.31 -6.08
CA GLN A 127 12.42 17.36 -6.67
C GLN A 127 13.81 16.83 -7.05
N LYS A 128 14.47 16.07 -6.16
CA LYS A 128 15.76 15.42 -6.46
C LYS A 128 15.67 14.44 -7.62
N LEU A 129 14.58 13.68 -7.74
CA LEU A 129 14.34 12.82 -8.91
C LEU A 129 14.33 13.65 -10.20
N CYS A 130 13.60 14.77 -10.21
CA CYS A 130 13.58 15.66 -11.37
C CYS A 130 14.98 16.18 -11.73
N GLU A 131 15.84 16.48 -10.75
CA GLU A 131 17.22 16.94 -10.97
C GLU A 131 18.12 15.82 -11.53
N VAL A 132 18.07 14.63 -10.94
CA VAL A 132 18.92 13.48 -11.33
C VAL A 132 18.61 12.99 -12.75
N PHE A 133 17.37 13.18 -13.22
CA PHE A 133 16.95 12.87 -14.58
C PHE A 133 17.13 14.01 -15.59
N ARG A 134 17.88 15.08 -15.26
CA ARG A 134 18.25 16.16 -16.21
C ARG A 134 19.63 15.98 -16.81
N ILE A 135 19.79 16.44 -18.05
CA ILE A 135 21.07 16.50 -18.77
C ILE A 135 21.30 17.92 -19.33
N PRO A 136 22.55 18.43 -19.33
CA PRO A 136 22.92 19.69 -19.98
C PRO A 136 22.72 19.70 -21.51
N VAL A 137 22.26 20.84 -22.05
CA VAL A 137 21.98 21.06 -23.49
C VAL A 137 23.24 21.08 -24.37
N GLY A 138 24.45 21.23 -23.81
CA GLY A 138 25.70 21.17 -24.58
C GLY A 138 26.01 19.79 -25.20
N ILE A 139 25.29 18.73 -24.78
CA ILE A 139 25.39 17.37 -25.32
C ILE A 139 24.34 17.15 -26.44
N THR A 140 23.47 18.12 -26.70
CA THR A 140 22.48 18.16 -27.80
C THR A 140 22.92 19.10 -28.91
N THR A 141 23.91 18.72 -29.71
CA THR A 141 24.17 19.39 -31.00
C THR A 141 23.58 18.54 -32.12
N GLY A 142 22.39 18.91 -32.56
CA GLY A 142 21.71 18.33 -33.71
C GLY A 142 20.35 18.99 -33.86
N ASP A 143 20.21 19.83 -34.88
CA ASP A 143 18.97 20.47 -35.31
C ASP A 143 17.78 19.50 -35.20
N ASN A 144 16.74 19.87 -34.46
CA ASN A 144 15.55 19.04 -34.30
C ASN A 144 14.26 19.84 -34.54
N SER A 145 13.74 19.71 -35.75
CA SER A 145 12.39 20.11 -36.17
C SER A 145 11.30 19.11 -35.74
N HIS A 146 11.59 18.18 -34.82
CA HIS A 146 10.60 17.25 -34.27
C HIS A 146 10.58 17.30 -32.74
N GLY A 147 9.48 17.86 -32.22
CA GLY A 147 9.29 18.13 -30.79
C GLY A 147 9.04 16.88 -29.95
N ASN A 148 9.74 16.82 -28.80
CA ASN A 148 9.25 16.24 -27.55
C ASN A 148 10.13 16.52 -26.30
N CYS A 149 11.22 17.30 -26.40
CA CYS A 149 11.91 17.82 -25.21
C CYS A 149 11.16 19.07 -24.70
N LEU A 150 10.69 19.06 -23.45
CA LEU A 150 10.24 20.29 -22.78
C LEU A 150 11.48 21.10 -22.41
N TRP A 151 11.63 22.25 -23.05
CA TRP A 151 12.68 23.22 -22.80
C TRP A 151 12.51 23.85 -21.41
N SER A 152 13.62 24.09 -20.72
CA SER A 152 13.68 24.96 -19.55
C SER A 152 14.64 26.12 -19.82
N GLU A 153 14.39 27.28 -19.24
CA GLU A 153 15.17 28.52 -19.41
C GLU A 153 16.65 28.38 -19.01
N GLU A 154 17.02 27.28 -18.32
CA GLU A 154 18.36 27.03 -17.77
C GLU A 154 19.25 26.08 -18.61
N GLY A 155 18.91 25.77 -19.86
CA GLY A 155 19.81 24.98 -20.72
C GLY A 155 19.99 23.51 -20.28
N SER A 156 18.95 22.88 -19.72
CA SER A 156 18.87 21.44 -19.46
C SER A 156 17.55 20.83 -19.97
N CYS A 157 17.56 19.54 -20.36
CA CYS A 157 16.35 18.76 -20.69
C CYS A 157 16.24 17.50 -19.80
N SER A 158 15.00 17.13 -19.44
CA SER A 158 14.70 15.87 -18.73
C SER A 158 14.71 14.69 -19.69
N VAL A 159 15.28 13.55 -19.27
CA VAL A 159 15.25 12.29 -20.04
C VAL A 159 13.99 11.46 -19.83
N LEU A 160 13.20 11.84 -18.84
CA LEU A 160 11.89 11.29 -18.56
C LEU A 160 10.82 12.25 -19.08
N THR A 161 9.72 11.68 -19.57
CA THR A 161 8.53 12.45 -19.92
C THR A 161 7.94 13.09 -18.65
N PRO A 162 7.15 14.18 -18.77
CA PRO A 162 6.46 14.78 -17.63
C PRO A 162 5.56 13.79 -16.88
N GLN A 163 4.98 12.82 -17.58
CA GLN A 163 4.15 11.77 -16.97
C GLN A 163 4.99 10.80 -16.14
N GLU A 164 6.10 10.31 -16.68
CA GLU A 164 7.01 9.42 -15.96
C GLU A 164 7.54 10.08 -14.67
N LEU A 165 7.93 11.35 -14.72
CA LEU A 165 8.40 12.08 -13.54
C LEU A 165 7.33 12.21 -12.45
N ARG A 166 6.06 12.40 -12.84
CA ARG A 166 4.95 12.50 -11.88
C ARG A 166 4.61 11.15 -11.23
N GLU A 167 4.70 10.06 -11.98
CA GLU A 167 4.34 8.72 -11.51
C GLU A 167 5.47 8.01 -10.74
N LEU A 168 6.72 8.37 -11.02
CA LEU A 168 7.90 7.66 -10.50
C LEU A 168 8.00 7.63 -8.96
N PRO A 169 7.76 8.73 -8.21
CA PRO A 169 7.81 8.70 -6.75
C PRO A 169 6.83 7.68 -6.16
N SER A 170 5.59 7.69 -6.63
CA SER A 170 4.55 6.77 -6.17
C SER A 170 4.86 5.32 -6.53
N ARG A 171 5.37 5.07 -7.74
CA ARG A 171 5.83 3.72 -8.15
C ARG A 171 6.96 3.21 -7.28
N TRP A 172 7.90 4.08 -6.91
CA TRP A 172 9.01 3.73 -6.04
C TRP A 172 8.56 3.39 -4.61
N ILE A 173 7.62 4.16 -4.05
CA ILE A 173 6.99 3.84 -2.76
C ILE A 173 6.21 2.52 -2.85
N MET A 174 5.38 2.33 -3.87
CA MET A 174 4.59 1.11 -4.03
C MET A 174 5.47 -0.13 -4.19
N GLN A 175 6.59 -0.01 -4.91
CA GLN A 175 7.59 -1.07 -5.00
C GLN A 175 8.17 -1.39 -3.61
N SER A 176 8.58 -0.35 -2.87
CA SER A 176 9.11 -0.46 -1.50
C SER A 176 8.14 -1.20 -0.58
N LEU A 177 6.87 -0.81 -0.60
CA LEU A 177 5.80 -1.39 0.20
C LEU A 177 5.53 -2.86 -0.15
N ASN A 178 5.67 -3.26 -1.41
CA ASN A 178 5.42 -4.63 -1.85
C ASN A 178 6.53 -5.59 -1.49
N GLU A 179 7.78 -5.14 -1.53
CA GLU A 179 8.95 -6.00 -1.33
C GLU A 179 9.46 -5.98 0.13
N ALA A 180 9.14 -4.94 0.91
CA ALA A 180 9.37 -4.92 2.36
C ALA A 180 8.28 -5.75 3.10
N THR A 181 8.47 -7.07 3.15
CA THR A 181 7.53 -8.01 3.79
C THR A 181 7.85 -8.32 5.25
N VAL A 182 9.09 -8.08 5.68
CA VAL A 182 9.57 -8.28 7.05
C VAL A 182 10.23 -6.99 7.53
N ALA A 183 9.76 -6.46 8.66
CA ALA A 183 10.39 -5.32 9.29
C ALA A 183 11.53 -5.81 10.19
N SER A 184 12.78 -5.75 9.72
CA SER A 184 13.95 -5.93 10.57
C SER A 184 14.39 -4.57 11.10
N SER A 185 14.59 -4.43 12.42
CA SER A 185 15.18 -3.21 12.99
C SER A 185 16.60 -2.96 12.47
N HIS A 186 17.30 -4.02 12.05
CA HIS A 186 18.65 -3.97 11.50
C HIS A 186 18.79 -4.91 10.29
N ARG A 187 19.54 -4.46 9.29
CA ARG A 187 19.94 -5.20 8.09
C ARG A 187 21.33 -5.79 8.27
N ASN A 188 21.47 -7.03 7.82
CA ASN A 188 22.73 -7.77 7.82
C ASN A 188 23.34 -7.93 6.42
N GLY A 189 22.56 -7.97 5.34
CA GLY A 189 23.10 -8.15 3.98
C GLY A 189 23.77 -6.89 3.46
N VAL A 190 24.64 -6.96 2.44
CA VAL A 190 25.34 -5.81 1.82
C VAL A 190 24.57 -5.26 0.61
N THR A 191 24.58 -3.94 0.40
CA THR A 191 23.89 -3.22 -0.69
C THR A 191 24.82 -2.24 -1.40
N LEU A 192 24.31 -1.65 -2.49
CA LEU A 192 25.01 -0.62 -3.26
C LEU A 192 25.42 0.61 -2.44
N LEU A 193 24.79 0.85 -1.29
CA LEU A 193 25.04 2.00 -0.42
C LEU A 193 26.14 1.77 0.63
N ASP A 194 26.76 0.58 0.64
CA ASP A 194 27.68 0.13 1.69
C ASP A 194 29.16 0.19 1.30
N CYS A 195 29.53 0.93 0.26
CA CYS A 195 30.94 1.21 0.00
C CYS A 195 31.58 1.83 1.25
N GLY A 196 32.67 1.22 1.73
CA GLY A 196 33.36 1.57 2.96
C GLY A 196 32.85 0.85 4.23
N ALA A 197 31.74 0.11 4.17
CA ALA A 197 31.24 -0.65 5.31
C ALA A 197 32.16 -1.83 5.67
N THR A 198 32.09 -2.23 6.94
CA THR A 198 32.80 -3.42 7.44
C THR A 198 31.90 -4.64 7.35
N VAL A 199 32.45 -5.74 6.84
CA VAL A 199 31.74 -7.01 6.60
C VAL A 199 32.56 -8.21 7.06
N CYS A 200 31.89 -9.33 7.30
CA CYS A 200 32.50 -10.63 7.54
C CYS A 200 31.85 -11.71 6.64
N LEU A 201 32.54 -12.83 6.44
CA LEU A 201 32.01 -13.96 5.68
C LEU A 201 31.01 -14.75 6.52
N LYS A 202 29.83 -15.04 5.96
CA LYS A 202 28.77 -15.81 6.61
C LYS A 202 29.24 -17.21 7.01
N SER A 203 30.08 -17.85 6.19
CA SER A 203 30.67 -19.16 6.48
C SER A 203 31.59 -19.12 7.70
N GLU A 204 32.36 -18.05 7.88
CA GLU A 204 33.28 -17.87 9.00
C GLU A 204 32.53 -17.55 10.30
N VAL A 205 31.39 -16.85 10.20
CA VAL A 205 30.48 -16.60 11.34
C VAL A 205 29.75 -17.87 11.79
N LEU A 206 29.34 -18.73 10.86
CA LEU A 206 28.65 -19.99 11.17
C LEU A 206 29.59 -21.10 11.68
N ASN A 207 30.88 -21.04 11.36
CA ASN A 207 31.88 -22.04 11.78
C ASN A 207 32.34 -21.89 13.25
N ASP A 208 32.02 -20.78 13.92
CA ASP A 208 32.26 -20.59 15.36
C ASP A 208 31.16 -21.23 16.25
N GLU A 209 30.12 -21.83 15.66
CA GLU A 209 29.12 -22.61 16.40
C GLU A 209 29.71 -23.97 16.84
N PRO A 210 29.76 -24.31 18.14
CA PRO A 210 30.18 -25.63 18.57
C PRO A 210 29.21 -26.68 18.02
N LYS A 211 29.71 -27.64 17.23
CA LYS A 211 28.94 -28.79 16.73
C LYS A 211 28.16 -29.42 17.88
N ARG A 212 26.83 -29.31 17.87
CA ARG A 212 25.93 -30.07 18.76
C ARG A 212 25.09 -31.04 17.96
N GLU A 213 25.06 -32.27 18.45
CA GLU A 213 24.30 -33.40 17.92
C GLU A 213 22.79 -33.11 17.85
N LEU A 214 22.14 -33.77 16.89
CA LEU A 214 20.73 -33.64 16.54
C LEU A 214 19.81 -33.65 17.78
N SER A 215 19.12 -32.54 18.02
CA SER A 215 17.83 -32.55 18.72
C SER A 215 16.89 -31.53 18.09
N SER A 216 15.64 -31.95 17.95
CA SER A 216 14.55 -31.29 17.25
C SER A 216 13.83 -30.28 18.14
N GLU A 217 14.31 -29.05 18.23
CA GLU A 217 13.54 -27.92 18.77
C GLU A 217 13.80 -26.63 17.97
N PRO A 218 12.81 -25.72 17.86
CA PRO A 218 12.89 -24.55 16.99
C PRO A 218 13.82 -23.46 17.56
N VAL A 219 14.68 -22.94 16.69
CA VAL A 219 15.73 -21.96 16.98
C VAL A 219 15.14 -20.61 17.40
N ARG A 220 15.25 -20.25 18.69
CA ARG A 220 15.11 -18.86 19.16
C ARG A 220 16.33 -18.04 18.70
N LYS A 221 16.11 -16.89 18.06
CA LYS A 221 17.14 -15.91 17.69
C LYS A 221 17.98 -15.54 18.93
N ARG A 222 19.22 -16.02 19.02
CA ARG A 222 20.20 -15.61 20.05
C ARG A 222 21.05 -14.45 19.52
N ASN A 223 21.22 -13.43 20.35
CA ASN A 223 22.12 -12.31 20.09
C ASN A 223 23.59 -12.79 20.13
N TYR A 224 24.29 -12.73 18.99
CA TYR A 224 25.68 -13.18 18.84
C TYR A 224 26.66 -12.00 18.87
N LYS A 225 27.83 -12.17 19.51
CA LYS A 225 28.92 -11.17 19.56
C LYS A 225 30.01 -11.51 18.51
N PRO A 226 30.22 -10.69 17.46
CA PRO A 226 31.06 -11.00 16.30
C PRO A 226 32.57 -10.71 16.52
N GLY A 227 33.13 -11.09 17.66
CA GLY A 227 34.46 -10.64 18.09
C GLY A 227 35.67 -11.21 17.33
N ASN A 228 35.55 -12.40 16.71
CA ASN A 228 36.72 -13.15 16.22
C ASN A 228 36.75 -13.43 14.70
N ALA A 229 35.70 -13.13 13.95
CA ALA A 229 35.68 -13.39 12.51
C ALA A 229 36.56 -12.38 11.74
N PRO A 230 37.32 -12.83 10.71
CA PRO A 230 38.03 -11.93 9.81
C PRO A 230 37.11 -10.84 9.26
N GLN A 231 37.56 -9.58 9.38
CA GLN A 231 36.79 -8.44 8.89
C GLN A 231 37.38 -7.93 7.58
N TYR A 232 36.49 -7.51 6.69
CA TYR A 232 36.82 -6.92 5.41
C TYR A 232 36.12 -5.56 5.29
N ARG A 233 36.71 -4.67 4.51
CA ARG A 233 36.10 -3.40 4.11
C ARG A 233 35.59 -3.52 2.67
N VAL A 234 34.37 -3.08 2.43
CA VAL A 234 33.79 -3.00 1.08
C VAL A 234 34.48 -1.90 0.29
N CYS A 235 35.19 -2.26 -0.79
CA CYS A 235 35.89 -1.31 -1.65
C CYS A 235 35.00 -0.83 -2.80
N ASP A 236 34.34 -1.78 -3.46
CA ASP A 236 33.43 -1.53 -4.57
C ASP A 236 32.36 -2.61 -4.62
N VAL A 237 31.30 -2.30 -5.33
CA VAL A 237 30.13 -3.12 -5.51
C VAL A 237 29.91 -3.25 -7.02
N ALA A 238 30.35 -4.37 -7.55
CA ALA A 238 30.58 -4.64 -8.97
C ALA A 238 29.30 -5.11 -9.71
N ASP A 239 29.45 -5.28 -11.03
CA ASP A 239 28.37 -5.41 -12.03
C ASP A 239 27.18 -6.29 -11.67
N MET A 240 26.00 -5.75 -11.99
CA MET A 240 24.70 -6.41 -11.90
C MET A 240 24.44 -7.24 -13.16
N ALA A 241 24.82 -8.52 -13.16
CA ALA A 241 24.49 -9.45 -14.24
C ALA A 241 23.79 -10.69 -13.69
N ASN A 242 22.71 -11.12 -14.36
CA ASN A 242 21.98 -12.37 -14.07
C ASN A 242 21.49 -12.52 -12.61
N GLY A 243 21.19 -11.42 -11.92
CA GLY A 243 20.71 -11.43 -10.54
C GLY A 243 21.80 -11.67 -9.48
N GLN A 244 23.07 -11.73 -9.89
CA GLN A 244 24.21 -11.76 -9.00
C GLN A 244 24.72 -10.34 -8.77
N TYR A 245 25.09 -10.08 -7.51
CA TYR A 245 25.63 -8.81 -7.06
C TYR A 245 26.95 -9.10 -6.36
N TRP A 246 28.04 -8.72 -7.02
CA TRP A 246 29.38 -9.01 -6.54
C TRP A 246 29.92 -7.86 -5.72
N VAL A 247 30.56 -8.18 -4.61
CA VAL A 247 31.15 -7.20 -3.70
C VAL A 247 32.66 -7.40 -3.69
N GLU A 248 33.41 -6.35 -4.00
CA GLU A 248 34.86 -6.31 -3.85
C GLU A 248 35.22 -5.81 -2.46
N VAL A 249 36.03 -6.60 -1.75
CA VAL A 249 36.42 -6.32 -0.37
C VAL A 249 37.92 -6.42 -0.18
N GLU A 250 38.45 -5.66 0.78
CA GLU A 250 39.84 -5.74 1.24
C GLU A 250 39.89 -6.15 2.71
N PRO A 251 40.83 -7.01 3.14
CA PRO A 251 41.02 -7.34 4.56
C PRO A 251 41.32 -6.10 5.40
N LEU A 252 40.66 -5.97 6.56
CA LEU A 252 41.02 -4.98 7.57
C LEU A 252 42.21 -5.51 8.37
N ILE A 253 43.43 -5.12 7.99
CA ILE A 253 44.66 -5.55 8.67
C ILE A 253 44.77 -4.84 10.03
N THR A 254 44.72 -5.61 11.11
CA THR A 254 44.92 -5.13 12.49
C THR A 254 46.35 -5.46 12.95
N GLY A 255 47.35 -4.78 12.41
CA GLY A 255 48.75 -4.95 12.83
C GLY A 255 49.70 -3.90 12.24
N PRO A 256 50.73 -3.45 12.98
CA PRO A 256 51.66 -2.43 12.52
C PRO A 256 52.76 -3.08 11.66
N GLU A 257 52.43 -3.58 10.46
CA GLU A 257 53.40 -3.92 9.40
C GLU A 257 52.65 -4.47 8.16
N SER A 258 52.38 -3.62 7.16
CA SER A 258 52.28 -4.05 5.76
C SER A 258 52.24 -2.86 4.80
N THR A 259 53.42 -2.40 4.37
CA THR A 259 53.57 -1.65 3.12
C THR A 259 53.57 -2.65 1.96
N GLY A 260 52.38 -3.05 1.51
CA GLY A 260 52.17 -3.92 0.36
C GLY A 260 50.74 -3.80 -0.14
N SER A 261 50.53 -3.84 -1.46
CA SER A 261 49.22 -3.78 -2.10
C SER A 261 48.31 -4.88 -1.55
N VAL A 262 47.28 -4.50 -0.80
CA VAL A 262 46.33 -5.43 -0.20
C VAL A 262 45.48 -6.05 -1.31
N ALA A 263 45.52 -7.39 -1.43
CA ALA A 263 44.80 -8.09 -2.49
C ALA A 263 43.29 -8.02 -2.27
N ARG A 264 42.60 -7.28 -3.14
CA ARG A 264 41.12 -7.26 -3.21
C ARG A 264 40.58 -8.64 -3.52
N ARG A 265 39.49 -9.01 -2.88
CA ARG A 265 38.76 -10.27 -3.09
C ARG A 265 37.33 -9.96 -3.50
N ARG A 266 36.72 -10.84 -4.30
CA ARG A 266 35.36 -10.68 -4.80
C ARG A 266 34.49 -11.82 -4.27
N PHE A 267 33.37 -11.46 -3.65
CA PHE A 267 32.39 -12.40 -3.07
C PHE A 267 30.99 -12.09 -3.59
N ASP A 268 30.10 -13.08 -3.57
CA ASP A 268 28.68 -12.82 -3.74
C ASP A 268 28.15 -12.06 -2.51
N ARG A 269 27.23 -11.11 -2.72
CA ARG A 269 26.55 -10.36 -1.65
C ARG A 269 26.01 -11.24 -0.52
N ASP A 270 25.48 -12.40 -0.85
CA ASP A 270 24.74 -13.26 0.08
C ASP A 270 25.71 -14.09 0.94
N GLU A 271 27.00 -14.06 0.60
CA GLU A 271 28.10 -14.61 1.40
C GLU A 271 28.61 -13.63 2.46
N LEU A 272 28.26 -12.35 2.38
CA LEU A 272 28.75 -11.30 3.26
C LEU A 272 27.68 -10.83 4.25
N LEU A 273 28.12 -10.54 5.48
CA LEU A 273 27.30 -9.92 6.51
C LEU A 273 27.94 -8.61 6.99
N LEU A 274 27.14 -7.56 7.12
CA LEU A 274 27.52 -6.31 7.75
C LEU A 274 27.90 -6.54 9.21
N SER A 275 29.03 -5.97 9.63
CA SER A 275 29.54 -6.04 11.00
C SER A 275 30.00 -4.66 11.46
N PRO A 276 29.23 -3.95 12.32
CA PRO A 276 27.94 -4.36 12.86
C PRO A 276 26.79 -4.28 11.83
N PRO A 277 25.65 -4.97 12.09
CA PRO A 277 24.40 -4.75 11.37
C PRO A 277 24.02 -3.27 11.30
N GLN A 278 23.44 -2.85 10.18
CA GLN A 278 23.06 -1.46 9.95
C GLN A 278 21.57 -1.24 10.30
N PRO A 279 21.18 -0.15 10.97
CA PRO A 279 19.78 0.13 11.27
C PRO A 279 18.98 0.38 9.99
N VAL A 280 17.75 -0.14 9.92
CA VAL A 280 16.83 0.11 8.80
C VAL A 280 15.67 0.96 9.28
N TYR A 281 15.49 2.12 8.67
CA TYR A 281 14.34 2.98 8.89
C TYR A 281 13.25 2.63 7.88
N PHE A 282 12.18 2.00 8.36
CA PHE A 282 10.97 1.75 7.59
C PHE A 282 9.97 2.89 7.81
N ASP A 283 9.39 3.39 6.71
CA ASP A 283 8.38 4.46 6.75
C ASP A 283 7.29 4.19 5.70
N PRO A 284 6.01 4.46 6.00
CA PRO A 284 4.91 4.17 5.09
C PRO A 284 4.85 5.07 3.85
N LEU A 285 5.42 6.28 3.90
CA LEU A 285 5.35 7.27 2.81
C LEU A 285 6.74 7.63 2.23
N LEU A 286 7.81 6.96 2.69
CA LEU A 286 9.15 7.12 2.14
C LEU A 286 9.67 5.76 1.64
N PRO A 287 10.27 5.71 0.43
CA PRO A 287 10.75 4.44 -0.12
C PRO A 287 11.89 3.88 0.73
N VAL A 288 12.04 2.57 0.78
CA VAL A 288 13.17 1.92 1.48
C VAL A 288 14.44 2.01 0.63
N ASP A 289 15.60 1.99 1.29
CA ASP A 289 16.92 1.91 0.64
C ASP A 289 17.18 0.53 0.06
N GLU A 290 16.88 -0.51 0.83
CA GLU A 290 16.97 -1.90 0.42
C GLU A 290 15.61 -2.40 -0.01
N ILE A 291 15.56 -2.99 -1.20
CA ILE A 291 14.42 -3.78 -1.58
C ILE A 291 14.83 -5.25 -1.59
N ASN A 292 14.03 -6.14 -0.97
CA ASN A 292 14.25 -7.59 -0.88
C ASN A 292 14.11 -8.28 -2.25
N ASN A 293 14.89 -7.81 -3.22
CA ASN A 293 15.02 -8.42 -4.54
C ASN A 293 16.48 -8.80 -4.79
N SER A 294 16.66 -9.68 -5.77
CA SER A 294 17.96 -10.16 -6.22
C SER A 294 18.89 -9.01 -6.65
N ARG A 295 18.34 -7.85 -7.05
CA ARG A 295 19.12 -6.68 -7.46
C ARG A 295 19.67 -5.86 -6.29
N GLY A 296 19.14 -6.04 -5.07
CA GLY A 296 19.58 -5.32 -3.87
C GLY A 296 19.38 -3.80 -3.99
N THR A 297 18.41 -3.38 -4.80
CA THR A 297 18.16 -1.97 -5.12
C THR A 297 16.77 -1.72 -5.70
N SER A 298 16.41 -0.45 -5.92
CA SER A 298 15.17 -0.09 -6.59
C SER A 298 15.15 -0.48 -8.06
N ALA A 299 14.49 -1.61 -8.35
CA ALA A 299 14.27 -2.04 -9.72
C ALA A 299 13.47 -1.00 -10.54
N CYS A 300 12.57 -0.23 -9.90
CA CYS A 300 11.83 0.83 -10.56
C CYS A 300 12.74 1.98 -11.01
N LEU A 301 13.62 2.50 -10.14
CA LEU A 301 14.55 3.56 -10.53
C LEU A 301 15.54 3.08 -11.60
N PHE A 302 16.10 1.90 -11.40
CA PHE A 302 17.05 1.30 -12.33
C PHE A 302 16.43 1.12 -13.72
N LEU A 303 15.21 0.54 -13.79
CA LEU A 303 14.51 0.34 -15.06
C LEU A 303 14.18 1.67 -15.75
N SER A 304 13.69 2.67 -15.01
CA SER A 304 13.43 4.00 -15.55
C SER A 304 14.68 4.62 -16.16
N ALA A 305 15.82 4.52 -15.48
CA ALA A 305 17.10 5.03 -15.99
C ALA A 305 17.59 4.25 -17.22
N VAL A 306 17.50 2.93 -17.23
CA VAL A 306 17.87 2.10 -18.39
C VAL A 306 17.01 2.45 -19.61
N LEU A 307 15.69 2.56 -19.44
CA LEU A 307 14.77 2.92 -20.53
C LEU A 307 15.04 4.34 -21.05
N ALA A 308 15.36 5.28 -20.17
CA ALA A 308 15.75 6.63 -20.56
C ALA A 308 17.03 6.62 -21.42
N VAL A 309 18.07 5.91 -21.00
CA VAL A 309 19.31 5.75 -21.78
C VAL A 309 19.04 5.07 -23.13
N GLY A 310 18.21 4.03 -23.15
CA GLY A 310 17.82 3.34 -24.38
C GLY A 310 17.17 4.28 -25.41
N ARG A 311 16.25 5.15 -24.98
CA ARG A 311 15.63 6.17 -25.85
C ARG A 311 16.66 7.14 -26.42
N ILE A 312 17.56 7.64 -25.59
CA ILE A 312 18.64 8.55 -26.01
C ILE A 312 19.54 7.87 -27.07
N ARG A 313 19.92 6.60 -26.85
CA ARG A 313 20.73 5.82 -27.79
C ARG A 313 20.03 5.62 -29.14
N SER A 314 18.73 5.32 -29.13
CA SER A 314 17.95 5.16 -30.36
C SER A 314 17.79 6.46 -31.14
N GLU A 315 17.66 7.60 -30.46
CA GLU A 315 17.54 8.91 -31.09
C GLU A 315 18.87 9.48 -31.59
N ARG A 316 20.01 9.06 -30.99
CA ARG A 316 21.34 9.65 -31.23
C ARG A 316 22.38 8.65 -31.73
N ALA A 317 21.97 7.67 -32.54
CA ALA A 317 22.84 6.62 -33.11
C ALA A 317 24.07 7.13 -33.89
N ALA A 318 24.20 8.44 -34.14
CA ALA A 318 25.29 9.08 -34.87
C ALA A 318 26.36 9.79 -33.99
N ILE A 319 26.19 9.87 -32.67
CA ILE A 319 27.15 10.58 -31.79
C ILE A 319 28.14 9.58 -31.19
N GLY A 320 29.41 9.74 -31.54
CA GLY A 320 30.52 8.94 -31.02
C GLY A 320 30.74 9.19 -29.52
N ASP A 321 30.90 8.09 -28.79
CA ASP A 321 31.15 7.95 -27.35
C ASP A 321 29.91 7.94 -26.43
N LEU A 322 29.19 6.82 -26.46
CA LEU A 322 28.05 6.49 -25.58
C LEU A 322 28.48 5.75 -24.28
N SER A 323 29.78 5.53 -24.07
CA SER A 323 30.32 4.79 -22.91
C SER A 323 30.03 5.50 -21.58
N MET A 324 29.96 6.83 -21.61
CA MET A 324 29.58 7.67 -20.47
C MET A 324 28.20 7.30 -19.88
N TRP A 325 27.29 6.75 -20.70
CA TRP A 325 25.92 6.42 -20.29
C TRP A 325 25.78 5.04 -19.65
N ASP A 326 26.80 4.17 -19.73
CA ASP A 326 26.74 2.82 -19.18
C ASP A 326 26.58 2.83 -17.65
N MET A 327 27.17 3.82 -16.98
CA MET A 327 27.07 3.98 -15.52
C MET A 327 25.87 4.81 -15.06
N TYR A 328 25.11 5.39 -15.98
CA TYR A 328 23.99 6.27 -15.62
C TYR A 328 22.93 5.58 -14.74
N PRO A 329 22.43 4.36 -15.05
CA PRO A 329 21.46 3.69 -14.18
C PRO A 329 21.98 3.40 -12.77
N LYS A 330 23.25 2.99 -12.64
CA LYS A 330 23.91 2.76 -11.35
C LYS A 330 24.00 4.06 -10.55
N ASN A 331 24.42 5.15 -11.20
CA ASN A 331 24.57 6.47 -10.56
C ASN A 331 23.24 7.03 -10.06
N VAL A 332 22.18 6.99 -10.88
CA VAL A 332 20.83 7.43 -10.48
C VAL A 332 20.37 6.67 -9.23
N THR A 333 20.55 5.35 -9.27
CA THR A 333 20.14 4.45 -8.19
C THR A 333 20.89 4.73 -6.88
N LEU A 334 22.21 4.93 -6.95
CA LEU A 334 23.04 5.26 -5.79
C LEU A 334 22.67 6.62 -5.19
N GLN A 335 22.61 7.66 -6.02
CA GLN A 335 22.30 9.01 -5.58
C GLN A 335 20.93 9.08 -4.90
N MET A 336 19.92 8.47 -5.51
CA MET A 336 18.58 8.43 -4.95
C MET A 336 18.48 7.55 -3.70
N GLY A 337 19.21 6.43 -3.66
CA GLY A 337 19.30 5.58 -2.47
C GLY A 337 19.87 6.34 -1.25
N TYR A 338 20.99 7.07 -1.43
CA TYR A 338 21.56 7.91 -0.38
C TYR A 338 20.60 9.03 0.04
N ALA A 339 20.01 9.75 -0.92
CA ALA A 339 19.05 10.82 -0.64
C ALA A 339 17.86 10.32 0.18
N SER A 340 17.32 9.15 -0.17
CA SER A 340 16.21 8.53 0.54
C SER A 340 16.60 8.11 1.95
N ARG A 341 17.76 7.47 2.12
CA ARG A 341 18.31 7.08 3.44
C ARG A 341 18.45 8.28 4.37
N ASP A 342 19.03 9.38 3.89
CA ASP A 342 19.27 10.57 4.70
C ASP A 342 17.98 11.28 5.09
N ILE A 343 17.03 11.39 4.15
CA ILE A 343 15.72 11.99 4.40
C ILE A 343 14.91 11.16 5.40
N ARG A 344 14.88 9.82 5.26
CA ARG A 344 14.21 8.93 6.22
C ARG A 344 14.80 9.07 7.62
N ARG A 345 16.13 9.05 7.73
CA ARG A 345 16.81 9.25 9.02
C ARG A 345 16.39 10.56 9.67
N LYS A 346 16.37 11.66 8.91
CA LYS A 346 15.96 12.97 9.43
C LYS A 346 14.50 13.00 9.89
N VAL A 347 13.58 12.42 9.11
CA VAL A 347 12.16 12.31 9.51
C VAL A 347 12.02 11.47 10.78
N HIS A 348 12.75 10.35 10.87
CA HIS A 348 12.77 9.52 12.07
C HIS A 348 13.29 10.28 13.30
N GLU A 349 14.40 11.01 13.17
CA GLU A 349 14.95 11.84 14.25
C GLU A 349 13.95 12.91 14.73
N LEU A 350 13.21 13.55 13.80
CA LEU A 350 12.14 14.49 14.15
C LEU A 350 11.00 13.81 14.91
N CYS A 351 10.56 12.64 14.45
CA CYS A 351 9.50 11.85 15.09
C CYS A 351 9.91 11.43 16.50
N VAL A 352 11.15 10.97 16.70
CA VAL A 352 11.70 10.57 18.00
C VAL A 352 11.82 11.79 18.93
N ALA A 353 12.43 12.88 18.47
CA ALA A 353 12.57 14.09 19.28
C ALA A 353 11.21 14.66 19.74
N ARG A 354 10.17 14.57 18.89
CA ARG A 354 8.80 14.96 19.22
C ARG A 354 8.20 14.09 20.32
N ARG A 355 8.48 12.78 20.32
CA ARG A 355 8.04 11.84 21.37
C ARG A 355 8.82 12.07 22.67
N ASP A 356 10.14 12.27 22.59
CA ASP A 356 11.00 12.51 23.75
C ASP A 356 10.66 13.81 24.50
N ALA A 357 10.33 14.88 23.77
CA ALA A 357 9.94 16.16 24.36
C ALA A 357 8.73 16.05 25.31
N LEU A 358 7.75 15.21 24.97
CA LEU A 358 6.58 14.95 25.81
C LEU A 358 6.91 14.16 27.07
N HIS A 359 7.91 13.26 27.00
CA HIS A 359 8.36 12.49 28.16
C HIS A 359 9.08 13.35 29.20
N VAL A 360 9.85 14.35 28.76
CA VAL A 360 10.57 15.28 29.66
C VAL A 360 9.61 16.22 30.40
N GLU A 361 8.51 16.60 29.75
CA GLU A 361 7.50 17.52 30.29
C GLU A 361 6.49 16.86 31.24
N GLY A 362 6.44 15.53 31.30
CA GLY A 362 5.50 14.74 32.12
C GLY A 362 5.69 14.80 33.64
N GLY A 363 6.53 15.69 34.17
CA GLY A 363 6.77 15.91 35.61
C GLY A 363 6.01 17.07 36.24
N THR A 364 5.31 17.89 35.45
CA THR A 364 4.54 19.04 35.94
C THR A 364 3.21 19.12 35.21
N GLU A 365 2.10 19.06 35.96
CA GLU A 365 0.76 19.32 35.43
C GLU A 365 0.75 20.66 34.69
N GLY A 366 0.48 20.61 33.39
CA GLY A 366 0.25 21.78 32.55
C GLY A 366 1.41 22.13 31.63
N THR A 367 1.67 21.30 30.62
CA THR A 367 2.37 21.78 29.43
C THR A 367 1.38 22.29 28.40
N ASP A 368 1.41 23.62 28.26
CA ASP A 368 0.73 24.40 27.25
C ASP A 368 1.44 24.15 25.90
N VAL A 369 1.38 22.91 25.40
CA VAL A 369 1.69 22.63 24.01
C VAL A 369 0.73 23.51 23.24
N LYS A 370 1.23 24.52 22.52
CA LYS A 370 0.39 25.34 21.62
C LYS A 370 -0.31 24.38 20.66
N LYS A 371 -1.56 24.06 20.97
CA LYS A 371 -2.40 23.19 20.16
C LYS A 371 -2.77 24.00 18.93
N GLU A 372 -1.96 23.90 17.89
CA GLU A 372 -2.37 24.43 16.60
C GLU A 372 -3.64 23.71 16.19
N GLU A 373 -4.69 24.48 15.98
CA GLU A 373 -5.99 23.94 15.65
C GLU A 373 -6.10 23.70 14.14
N LEU A 374 -6.79 22.63 13.78
CA LEU A 374 -7.20 22.37 12.41
C LEU A 374 -8.40 23.25 12.08
N GLU A 375 -8.30 24.07 11.04
CA GLU A 375 -9.42 24.84 10.53
C GLU A 375 -10.19 24.03 9.48
N LEU A 376 -11.50 23.95 9.64
CA LEU A 376 -12.43 23.40 8.67
C LEU A 376 -13.31 24.50 8.11
N ARG A 377 -13.46 24.52 6.78
CA ARG A 377 -14.37 25.41 6.06
C ARG A 377 -15.29 24.60 5.16
N LEU A 378 -16.57 24.57 5.52
CA LEU A 378 -17.64 23.93 4.77
C LEU A 378 -18.28 24.93 3.81
N VAL A 379 -18.36 24.59 2.54
CA VAL A 379 -18.98 25.41 1.49
C VAL A 379 -19.69 24.50 0.51
N ALA A 380 -20.97 24.76 0.23
CA ALA A 380 -21.78 23.90 -0.62
C ALA A 380 -21.68 22.41 -0.24
N ASP A 381 -21.16 21.56 -1.12
CA ASP A 381 -21.01 20.11 -0.97
C ASP A 381 -19.57 19.65 -0.64
N TYR A 382 -18.68 20.58 -0.28
CA TYR A 382 -17.27 20.27 0.02
C TYR A 382 -16.77 20.92 1.32
N VAL A 383 -15.61 20.45 1.76
CA VAL A 383 -14.90 20.87 2.98
C VAL A 383 -13.46 21.17 2.61
N THR A 384 -12.92 22.25 3.14
CA THR A 384 -11.49 22.56 3.12
C THR A 384 -10.92 22.41 4.52
N LEU A 385 -9.89 21.57 4.65
CA LEU A 385 -9.12 21.34 5.87
C LEU A 385 -7.79 22.10 5.76
N ARG A 386 -7.45 22.92 6.75
CA ARG A 386 -6.21 23.71 6.78
C ARG A 386 -5.46 23.54 8.10
N TYR A 387 -4.21 23.07 8.02
CA TYR A 387 -3.35 22.81 9.17
C TYR A 387 -1.89 23.09 8.79
N LYS A 388 -1.16 23.89 9.59
CA LYS A 388 0.25 24.26 9.38
C LYS A 388 0.60 24.66 7.94
N GLY A 389 -0.29 25.45 7.32
CA GLY A 389 -0.11 25.94 5.95
C GLY A 389 -0.42 24.91 4.84
N LYS A 390 -0.67 23.64 5.16
CA LYS A 390 -1.21 22.66 4.21
C LYS A 390 -2.72 22.77 4.14
N THR A 391 -3.25 22.60 2.93
CA THR A 391 -4.68 22.67 2.64
C THR A 391 -5.11 21.46 1.84
N ILE A 392 -6.21 20.81 2.24
CA ILE A 392 -6.82 19.70 1.51
C ILE A 392 -8.31 20.00 1.34
N GLU A 393 -8.83 19.82 0.13
CA GLU A 393 -10.28 19.87 -0.14
C GLU A 393 -10.81 18.43 -0.23
N VAL A 394 -12.06 18.20 0.18
CA VAL A 394 -12.76 16.91 0.09
C VAL A 394 -14.27 17.12 0.02
N LEU A 395 -15.03 16.18 -0.58
CA LEU A 395 -16.49 16.22 -0.57
C LEU A 395 -17.08 15.93 0.83
N GLN A 396 -18.17 16.62 1.19
CA GLN A 396 -18.83 16.47 2.50
C GLN A 396 -19.29 15.04 2.79
N ARG A 397 -19.89 14.37 1.81
CA ARG A 397 -20.29 12.96 1.91
C ARG A 397 -19.13 12.01 2.24
N THR A 398 -17.89 12.38 1.90
CA THR A 398 -16.70 11.60 2.27
C THR A 398 -16.42 11.73 3.76
N VAL A 399 -16.50 12.96 4.30
CA VAL A 399 -16.33 13.21 5.74
C VAL A 399 -17.42 12.50 6.53
N GLU A 400 -18.66 12.53 6.03
CA GLU A 400 -19.77 11.78 6.60
C GLU A 400 -19.48 10.27 6.65
N ARG A 401 -19.08 9.65 5.54
CA ARG A 401 -18.76 8.22 5.55
C ARG A 401 -17.58 7.88 6.47
N LEU A 402 -16.53 8.71 6.48
CA LEU A 402 -15.38 8.51 7.37
C LEU A 402 -15.77 8.64 8.84
N SER A 403 -16.71 9.53 9.17
CA SER A 403 -17.26 9.66 10.53
C SER A 403 -18.03 8.40 10.97
N LEU A 404 -18.74 7.75 10.04
CA LEU A 404 -19.41 6.47 10.31
C LEU A 404 -18.42 5.32 10.47
N LEU A 405 -17.38 5.27 9.64
CA LEU A 405 -16.31 4.27 9.77
C LEU A 405 -15.57 4.40 11.11
N TRP A 406 -15.33 5.63 11.56
CA TRP A 406 -14.79 5.91 12.88
C TRP A 406 -15.68 5.34 14.00
N ASP A 407 -16.98 5.64 13.93
CA ASP A 407 -17.95 5.17 14.93
C ASP A 407 -18.16 3.65 14.89
N ALA A 408 -18.11 3.03 13.71
CA ALA A 408 -18.17 1.58 13.53
C ALA A 408 -16.99 0.88 14.21
N ARG A 409 -15.77 1.41 14.04
CA ARG A 409 -14.58 0.92 14.75
C ARG A 409 -14.76 1.01 16.27
N LEU A 410 -15.24 2.14 16.78
CA LEU A 410 -15.48 2.33 18.22
C LEU A 410 -16.55 1.36 18.76
N ALA A 411 -17.60 1.09 17.98
CA ALA A 411 -18.65 0.15 18.33
C ALA A 411 -18.13 -1.29 18.50
N VAL A 412 -17.23 -1.72 17.61
CA VAL A 412 -16.54 -3.03 17.72
C VAL A 412 -15.68 -3.10 18.99
N ARG A 413 -15.01 -2.00 19.35
CA ARG A 413 -14.12 -1.95 20.52
C ARG A 413 -14.84 -1.73 21.85
N ARG A 414 -16.16 -1.58 21.85
CA ARG A 414 -16.99 -1.34 23.05
C ARG A 414 -16.55 -0.12 23.86
N VAL A 415 -15.99 0.91 23.19
CA VAL A 415 -15.59 2.15 23.85
C VAL A 415 -16.84 2.93 24.26
N ARG A 416 -17.04 3.16 25.57
CA ARG A 416 -18.18 3.89 26.12
C ARG A 416 -17.83 5.36 26.37
N GLY A 417 -18.75 6.27 26.08
CA GLY A 417 -18.66 7.68 26.51
C GLY A 417 -17.89 8.64 25.59
N ALA A 418 -17.29 8.17 24.49
CA ALA A 418 -16.72 9.07 23.47
C ALA A 418 -17.85 9.75 22.68
N ARG A 419 -17.75 11.07 22.45
CA ARG A 419 -18.62 11.77 21.52
C ARG A 419 -18.43 11.16 20.13
N ARG A 420 -19.53 10.88 19.44
CA ARG A 420 -19.49 10.20 18.14
C ARG A 420 -19.01 11.16 17.07
N ALA A 421 -18.11 10.68 16.20
CA ALA A 421 -17.60 11.48 15.10
C ALA A 421 -18.73 11.86 14.14
N HIS A 422 -19.70 10.97 13.94
CA HIS A 422 -20.83 11.24 13.06
C HIS A 422 -21.74 12.35 13.61
N GLU A 423 -21.98 12.39 14.92
CA GLU A 423 -22.76 13.49 15.54
C GLU A 423 -22.04 14.83 15.42
N LEU A 424 -20.73 14.84 15.71
CA LEU A 424 -19.89 16.04 15.51
C LEU A 424 -19.98 16.57 14.08
N TRP A 425 -19.98 15.66 13.10
CA TRP A 425 -20.10 16.03 11.69
C TRP A 425 -21.49 16.57 11.35
N LEU A 426 -22.57 15.91 11.82
CA LEU A 426 -23.94 16.36 11.60
C LEU A 426 -24.19 17.75 12.20
N ASP A 427 -23.72 18.00 13.42
CA ASP A 427 -23.81 19.32 14.07
C ASP A 427 -23.18 20.43 13.20
N ALA A 428 -22.03 20.15 12.58
CA ALA A 428 -21.34 21.09 11.70
C ALA A 428 -22.12 21.35 10.39
N VAL A 429 -22.71 20.32 9.80
CA VAL A 429 -23.54 20.42 8.59
C VAL A 429 -24.87 21.15 8.88
N GLU A 430 -25.51 20.88 10.01
CA GLU A 430 -26.72 21.61 10.45
C GLU A 430 -26.42 23.09 10.66
N THR A 431 -25.28 23.41 11.28
CA THR A 431 -24.83 24.79 11.46
C THR A 431 -24.57 25.48 10.12
N GLN A 432 -23.98 24.76 9.15
CA GLN A 432 -23.82 25.26 7.78
C GLN A 432 -25.17 25.54 7.10
N ALA A 433 -26.14 24.63 7.23
CA ALA A 433 -27.47 24.78 6.64
C ALA A 433 -28.24 25.97 7.23
N ALA A 434 -28.08 26.21 8.54
CA ALA A 434 -28.67 27.34 9.26
C ALA A 434 -28.03 28.69 8.95
N SER A 435 -26.88 28.72 8.27
CA SER A 435 -26.15 29.94 7.92
C SER A 435 -26.97 30.89 7.04
N ASP A 436 -27.05 32.18 7.41
CA ASP A 436 -27.80 33.20 6.66
C ASP A 436 -27.10 33.65 5.36
N PHE A 437 -25.85 33.22 5.15
CA PHE A 437 -25.11 33.53 3.93
C PHE A 437 -25.68 32.78 2.72
N SER A 438 -25.73 33.46 1.57
CA SER A 438 -26.24 32.88 0.31
C SER A 438 -25.50 31.62 -0.13
N GLU A 439 -24.22 31.49 0.21
CA GLU A 439 -23.37 30.35 -0.14
C GLU A 439 -23.37 29.23 0.92
N LYS A 440 -24.14 29.35 2.01
CA LYS A 440 -24.22 28.38 3.12
C LYS A 440 -22.82 27.94 3.58
N ILE A 441 -22.15 28.84 4.30
CA ILE A 441 -20.77 28.65 4.75
C ILE A 441 -20.75 28.43 6.27
N HIS A 442 -19.90 27.49 6.70
CA HIS A 442 -19.53 27.31 8.11
C HIS A 442 -18.02 27.15 8.23
N VAL A 443 -17.40 27.85 9.18
CA VAL A 443 -15.96 27.78 9.47
C VAL A 443 -15.78 27.57 10.96
N PHE A 444 -14.96 26.61 11.34
CA PHE A 444 -14.59 26.36 12.72
C PHE A 444 -13.18 25.78 12.83
N SER A 445 -12.57 25.98 13.99
CA SER A 445 -11.28 25.37 14.34
C SER A 445 -11.49 24.29 15.39
N THR A 446 -10.68 23.23 15.34
CA THR A 446 -10.84 22.08 16.23
C THR A 446 -9.54 21.33 16.45
N VAL A 447 -9.49 20.60 17.57
CA VAL A 447 -8.45 19.62 17.91
C VAL A 447 -9.04 18.23 18.11
N GLU A 448 -10.32 18.04 17.76
CA GLU A 448 -11.00 16.76 17.91
C GLU A 448 -10.24 15.66 17.13
N PRO A 449 -9.93 14.51 17.76
CA PRO A 449 -9.08 13.48 17.16
C PRO A 449 -9.59 12.98 15.80
N PHE A 450 -10.91 12.92 15.62
CA PHE A 450 -11.51 12.54 14.34
C PHE A 450 -11.04 13.45 13.20
N PHE A 451 -11.14 14.78 13.35
CA PHE A 451 -10.78 15.71 12.29
C PHE A 451 -9.27 15.77 12.06
N MET A 452 -8.46 15.68 13.12
CA MET A 452 -7.00 15.59 13.00
C MET A 452 -6.57 14.34 12.24
N ARG A 453 -7.13 13.16 12.56
CA ARG A 453 -6.80 11.91 11.87
C ARG A 453 -7.38 11.84 10.46
N LEU A 454 -8.52 12.51 10.22
CA LEU A 454 -9.06 12.74 8.87
C LEU A 454 -8.07 13.53 8.02
N PHE A 455 -7.49 14.61 8.55
CA PHE A 455 -6.45 15.37 7.87
C PHE A 455 -5.21 14.51 7.57
N THR A 456 -4.71 13.75 8.56
CA THR A 456 -3.56 12.84 8.39
C THR A 456 -3.82 11.81 7.29
N LEU A 457 -4.99 11.15 7.30
CA LEU A 457 -5.40 10.19 6.28
C LEU A 457 -5.41 10.83 4.88
N LEU A 458 -6.06 11.99 4.74
CA LEU A 458 -6.16 12.67 3.46
C LEU A 458 -4.79 13.13 2.95
N LEU A 459 -3.92 13.62 3.84
CA LEU A 459 -2.56 14.03 3.50
C LEU A 459 -1.71 12.84 3.02
N ARG A 460 -1.82 11.68 3.68
CA ARG A 460 -1.15 10.43 3.28
C ARG A 460 -1.50 10.04 1.85
N TYR A 461 -2.79 9.95 1.54
CA TYR A 461 -3.28 9.55 0.22
C TYR A 461 -3.04 10.62 -0.86
N SER A 462 -3.19 11.92 -0.53
CA SER A 462 -2.84 13.03 -1.44
C SER A 462 -1.33 13.04 -1.75
N SER A 463 -0.47 12.79 -0.76
CA SER A 463 0.98 12.75 -0.98
C SER A 463 1.39 11.59 -1.89
N LEU A 464 0.76 10.42 -1.76
CA LEU A 464 1.06 9.26 -2.61
C LEU A 464 0.50 9.41 -4.02
N PHE A 465 -0.75 9.84 -4.19
CA PHE A 465 -1.44 9.82 -5.50
C PHE A 465 -1.55 11.18 -6.19
N GLY A 466 -1.22 12.25 -5.48
CA GLY A 466 -1.29 13.64 -5.95
C GLY A 466 -2.71 14.21 -5.95
N ASP A 467 -2.83 15.53 -5.79
CA ASP A 467 -4.11 16.27 -5.79
C ASP A 467 -4.88 16.18 -7.10
N LEU A 468 -4.16 15.86 -8.17
CA LEU A 468 -4.69 15.89 -9.53
C LEU A 468 -5.05 14.49 -10.06
N GLY A 469 -4.99 13.44 -9.24
CA GLY A 469 -5.41 12.08 -9.61
C GLY A 469 -4.82 11.55 -10.92
N TYR A 470 -3.70 12.13 -11.38
CA TYR A 470 -3.02 11.74 -12.62
C TYR A 470 -2.27 10.41 -12.44
N ASN A 471 -2.01 10.01 -11.20
CA ASN A 471 -1.67 8.64 -10.84
C ASN A 471 -2.95 7.82 -10.76
N GLN A 472 -3.67 7.71 -11.88
CA GLN A 472 -4.93 6.97 -12.03
C GLN A 472 -4.86 5.69 -11.19
N GLY A 473 -5.45 5.73 -9.99
CA GLY A 473 -5.23 4.68 -9.01
C GLY A 473 -5.55 3.33 -9.67
N PRO A 474 -4.71 2.31 -9.55
CA PRO A 474 -4.92 1.01 -10.22
C PRO A 474 -6.13 0.24 -9.65
N HIS A 475 -6.99 0.90 -8.89
CA HIS A 475 -8.06 0.32 -8.10
C HIS A 475 -9.33 1.13 -8.29
N ALA A 476 -10.41 0.42 -8.62
CA ALA A 476 -11.74 0.97 -8.81
C ALA A 476 -12.69 0.16 -7.93
N ALA A 477 -13.47 0.81 -7.09
CA ALA A 477 -14.33 0.11 -6.13
C ALA A 477 -15.58 -0.43 -6.81
N VAL A 478 -16.09 -1.55 -6.29
CA VAL A 478 -17.42 -2.07 -6.63
C VAL A 478 -18.48 -1.02 -6.20
N PRO A 479 -19.57 -0.79 -6.95
CA PRO A 479 -20.59 0.18 -6.52
C PRO A 479 -21.33 -0.25 -5.25
N PRO A 480 -21.82 0.68 -4.40
CA PRO A 480 -22.44 0.34 -3.11
C PRO A 480 -23.63 -0.61 -3.21
N ALA A 481 -24.47 -0.45 -4.24
CA ALA A 481 -25.61 -1.34 -4.49
C ALA A 481 -25.18 -2.78 -4.79
N ILE A 482 -24.02 -2.93 -5.45
CA ILE A 482 -23.48 -4.25 -5.80
C ILE A 482 -22.78 -4.89 -4.62
N MET A 483 -22.07 -4.11 -3.81
CA MET A 483 -21.54 -4.59 -2.55
C MET A 483 -22.64 -5.03 -1.60
N GLN A 484 -23.76 -4.31 -1.53
CA GLN A 484 -24.94 -4.74 -0.76
C GLN A 484 -25.48 -6.08 -1.25
N GLN A 485 -25.58 -6.27 -2.56
CA GLN A 485 -25.98 -7.56 -3.15
C GLN A 485 -25.00 -8.67 -2.76
N LEU A 486 -23.69 -8.42 -2.88
CA LEU A 486 -22.64 -9.37 -2.48
C LEU A 486 -22.74 -9.74 -1.00
N CYS A 487 -22.94 -8.77 -0.11
CA CYS A 487 -23.16 -9.00 1.32
C CYS A 487 -24.37 -9.90 1.56
N GLN A 488 -25.47 -9.68 0.86
CA GLN A 488 -26.70 -10.46 1.03
C GLN A 488 -26.58 -11.89 0.49
N VAL A 489 -25.96 -12.08 -0.68
CA VAL A 489 -25.94 -13.41 -1.32
C VAL A 489 -24.78 -14.29 -0.85
N PHE A 490 -23.65 -13.71 -0.41
CA PHE A 490 -22.46 -14.44 0.01
C PHE A 490 -22.03 -14.18 1.45
N ASP A 491 -22.85 -13.46 2.25
CA ASP A 491 -22.52 -13.09 3.63
C ASP A 491 -21.18 -12.35 3.74
N ILE A 492 -20.84 -11.52 2.73
CA ILE A 492 -19.59 -10.74 2.73
C ILE A 492 -19.58 -9.76 3.90
N GLN A 493 -18.46 -9.74 4.62
CA GLN A 493 -18.29 -8.91 5.82
C GLN A 493 -17.06 -8.01 5.78
N CYS A 494 -16.10 -8.29 4.88
CA CYS A 494 -14.85 -7.55 4.81
C CYS A 494 -14.37 -7.36 3.37
N GLU A 495 -13.84 -6.17 3.07
CA GLU A 495 -13.12 -5.91 1.83
C GLU A 495 -11.64 -6.25 2.01
N ALA A 496 -11.07 -7.09 1.15
CA ALA A 496 -9.66 -7.49 1.23
C ALA A 496 -8.71 -6.40 0.70
N PHE A 497 -9.19 -5.50 -0.15
CA PHE A 497 -8.38 -4.41 -0.69
C PHE A 497 -9.22 -3.16 -0.77
N ALA A 498 -9.01 -2.23 0.16
CA ALA A 498 -9.67 -0.93 0.18
C ALA A 498 -8.78 0.13 0.84
N SER A 499 -9.39 1.27 1.09
CA SER A 499 -8.92 2.39 1.88
C SER A 499 -10.13 2.99 2.60
N PRO A 500 -9.95 3.78 3.67
CA PRO A 500 -11.07 4.51 4.24
C PRO A 500 -11.77 5.45 3.22
N LEU A 501 -11.05 5.83 2.14
CA LEU A 501 -11.54 6.67 1.05
C LEU A 501 -12.39 5.93 0.00
N ASN A 502 -12.41 4.59 -0.01
CA ASN A 502 -13.27 3.83 -0.93
C ASN A 502 -14.04 2.65 -0.31
N ALA A 503 -13.75 2.26 0.93
CA ALA A 503 -14.43 1.19 1.63
C ALA A 503 -15.94 1.43 1.76
N GLN A 504 -16.71 0.36 1.61
CA GLN A 504 -18.17 0.32 1.75
C GLN A 504 -18.59 -0.49 2.96
N LEU A 505 -17.70 -1.38 3.44
CA LEU A 505 -17.89 -2.19 4.62
C LEU A 505 -17.16 -1.59 5.82
N PRO A 506 -17.65 -1.83 7.04
CA PRO A 506 -17.01 -1.36 8.27
C PRO A 506 -15.70 -2.07 8.59
N LEU A 507 -15.46 -3.24 7.97
CA LEU A 507 -14.22 -4.00 8.07
C LEU A 507 -13.58 -4.07 6.69
N PHE A 508 -12.32 -3.69 6.61
CA PHE A 508 -11.56 -3.76 5.37
C PHE A 508 -10.06 -3.84 5.64
N CYS A 509 -9.31 -4.35 4.68
CA CYS A 509 -7.85 -4.27 4.70
C CYS A 509 -7.38 -3.11 3.81
N SER A 510 -6.26 -2.48 4.17
CA SER A 510 -5.76 -1.30 3.47
C SER A 510 -4.24 -1.23 3.40
N LEU A 511 -3.75 -0.22 2.68
CA LEU A 511 -2.32 -0.03 2.43
C LEU A 511 -1.58 0.54 3.64
N PHE A 512 -2.22 1.44 4.41
CA PHE A 512 -1.59 2.21 5.48
C PHE A 512 -2.24 1.96 6.85
N PRO A 513 -1.90 0.83 7.51
CA PRO A 513 -2.48 0.47 8.81
C PRO A 513 -2.42 1.58 9.87
N ASP A 514 -1.33 2.34 9.92
CA ASP A 514 -1.08 3.41 10.89
C ASP A 514 -2.08 4.57 10.80
N THR A 515 -2.52 4.94 9.60
CA THR A 515 -3.54 5.98 9.39
C THR A 515 -4.95 5.41 9.32
N ASP A 516 -5.09 4.25 8.69
CA ASP A 516 -6.39 3.73 8.27
C ASP A 516 -7.10 2.96 9.39
N TYR A 517 -6.34 2.46 10.38
CA TYR A 517 -6.87 1.74 11.54
C TYR A 517 -7.96 2.52 12.27
N PHE A 518 -7.83 3.85 12.36
CA PHE A 518 -8.80 4.72 13.03
C PHE A 518 -10.16 4.77 12.34
N PHE A 519 -10.24 4.29 11.10
CA PHE A 519 -11.43 4.20 10.27
C PHE A 519 -11.83 2.75 9.97
N GLY A 520 -11.34 1.76 10.74
CA GLY A 520 -11.79 0.37 10.62
C GLY A 520 -10.87 -0.56 9.82
N SER A 521 -9.71 -0.09 9.36
CA SER A 521 -8.75 -0.96 8.68
C SER A 521 -8.21 -2.07 9.60
N LEU A 522 -8.12 -3.28 9.05
CA LEU A 522 -7.50 -4.46 9.65
C LEU A 522 -5.99 -4.55 9.37
N GLY A 523 -5.46 -3.60 8.59
CA GLY A 523 -4.10 -3.60 8.08
C GLY A 523 -3.98 -4.21 6.68
N SER A 524 -2.78 -4.61 6.26
CA SER A 524 -2.60 -5.20 4.93
C SER A 524 -3.15 -6.62 4.86
N PHE A 525 -3.91 -6.92 3.80
CA PHE A 525 -4.44 -8.26 3.58
C PHE A 525 -3.36 -9.34 3.47
N PHE A 526 -2.16 -8.96 3.01
CA PHE A 526 -1.03 -9.89 2.93
C PHE A 526 -0.32 -10.13 4.28
N ASP A 527 -0.62 -9.32 5.29
CA ASP A 527 0.00 -9.36 6.61
C ASP A 527 -0.92 -9.99 7.66
N ILE A 528 -2.17 -10.29 7.31
CA ILE A 528 -3.11 -10.97 8.20
C ILE A 528 -3.13 -12.49 7.94
N ALA A 529 -3.34 -13.26 9.01
CA ALA A 529 -3.64 -14.68 8.95
C ALA A 529 -5.15 -14.84 9.15
N LEU A 530 -5.83 -15.35 8.11
CA LEU A 530 -7.27 -15.58 8.10
C LEU A 530 -7.60 -16.99 8.60
N THR A 531 -8.62 -17.07 9.43
CA THR A 531 -9.12 -18.34 10.00
C THR A 531 -10.60 -18.57 9.72
N ALA A 532 -11.38 -17.50 9.53
CA ALA A 532 -12.78 -17.56 9.13
C ALA A 532 -13.22 -16.25 8.46
N GLY A 533 -14.35 -16.30 7.74
CA GLY A 533 -15.03 -15.12 7.20
C GLY A 533 -15.15 -15.11 5.69
N HIS A 534 -16.03 -14.23 5.19
CA HIS A 534 -16.27 -14.07 3.76
C HIS A 534 -15.88 -12.66 3.30
N PHE A 535 -15.14 -12.60 2.20
CA PHE A 535 -14.42 -11.42 1.76
C PHE A 535 -14.76 -11.04 0.32
N GLU A 536 -14.96 -9.75 0.07
CA GLU A 536 -14.83 -9.19 -1.27
C GLU A 536 -13.33 -8.99 -1.55
N VAL A 537 -12.88 -9.36 -2.74
CA VAL A 537 -11.47 -9.30 -3.12
C VAL A 537 -11.33 -8.61 -4.47
N ASN A 538 -11.16 -7.29 -4.44
CA ASN A 538 -10.89 -6.46 -5.61
C ASN A 538 -9.49 -5.83 -5.51
N PRO A 539 -8.42 -6.57 -5.88
CA PRO A 539 -7.05 -6.07 -5.75
C PRO A 539 -6.74 -4.98 -6.79
N PRO A 540 -5.79 -4.08 -6.49
CA PRO A 540 -5.16 -3.25 -7.51
C PRO A 540 -4.65 -4.08 -8.69
N PHE A 541 -4.88 -3.63 -9.92
CA PHE A 541 -4.50 -4.35 -11.14
C PHE A 541 -3.00 -4.21 -11.45
N VAL A 542 -2.18 -4.76 -10.56
CA VAL A 542 -0.72 -4.76 -10.61
C VAL A 542 -0.26 -6.22 -10.57
N THR A 543 0.49 -6.67 -11.59
CA THR A 543 0.89 -8.07 -11.74
C THR A 543 1.50 -8.68 -10.48
N ALA A 544 2.39 -7.96 -9.80
CA ALA A 544 3.02 -8.43 -8.56
C ALA A 544 2.01 -8.62 -7.40
N VAL A 545 0.98 -7.77 -7.33
CA VAL A 545 -0.10 -7.87 -6.33
C VAL A 545 -0.99 -9.07 -6.64
N LEU A 546 -1.35 -9.28 -7.91
CA LEU A 546 -2.15 -10.42 -8.36
C LEU A 546 -1.43 -11.75 -8.10
N GLN A 547 -0.16 -11.86 -8.45
CA GLN A 547 0.65 -13.05 -8.17
C GLN A 547 0.77 -13.34 -6.67
N ARG A 548 0.92 -12.29 -5.85
CA ARG A 548 0.96 -12.43 -4.39
C ARG A 548 -0.41 -12.86 -3.84
N LEU A 549 -1.51 -12.36 -4.40
CA LEU A 549 -2.88 -12.77 -4.06
C LEU A 549 -3.11 -14.24 -4.39
N GLU A 550 -2.74 -14.68 -5.59
CA GLU A 550 -2.84 -16.07 -6.02
C GLU A 550 -2.12 -17.01 -5.05
N LYS A 551 -0.86 -16.68 -4.71
CA LYS A 551 -0.08 -17.43 -3.72
C LYS A 551 -0.80 -17.44 -2.37
N LEU A 552 -1.20 -16.28 -1.86
CA LEU A 552 -1.86 -16.17 -0.56
C LEU A 552 -3.12 -17.05 -0.49
N LEU A 553 -4.01 -16.96 -1.48
CA LEU A 553 -5.28 -17.67 -1.46
C LEU A 553 -5.09 -19.18 -1.72
N LEU A 554 -4.39 -19.54 -2.80
CA LEU A 554 -4.34 -20.93 -3.27
C LEU A 554 -3.26 -21.78 -2.61
N LYS A 555 -2.22 -21.17 -2.01
CA LYS A 555 -1.10 -21.90 -1.39
C LYS A 555 -1.08 -21.76 0.12
N ASP A 556 -1.44 -20.59 0.65
CA ASP A 556 -1.23 -20.31 2.08
C ASP A 556 -2.55 -20.31 2.89
N THR A 557 -3.68 -19.91 2.31
CA THR A 557 -4.92 -19.64 3.07
C THR A 557 -5.96 -20.74 2.93
N LEU A 558 -6.45 -21.01 1.71
CA LEU A 558 -7.50 -22.01 1.49
C LEU A 558 -7.03 -23.43 1.86
N PRO A 559 -5.83 -23.90 1.47
CA PRO A 559 -5.38 -25.26 1.81
C PRO A 559 -5.28 -25.54 3.32
N ILE A 560 -4.85 -24.56 4.12
CA ILE A 560 -4.70 -24.73 5.57
C ILE A 560 -6.07 -24.75 6.27
N ASN A 561 -7.08 -24.15 5.66
CA ASN A 561 -8.45 -24.07 6.18
C ASN A 561 -9.41 -25.03 5.45
N ASP A 562 -8.91 -26.08 4.79
CA ASP A 562 -9.72 -27.05 4.02
C ASP A 562 -9.88 -28.41 4.73
N SER A 563 -10.13 -28.38 6.04
CA SER A 563 -10.34 -29.58 6.87
C SER A 563 -11.79 -29.72 7.34
N ASP A 564 -12.19 -30.94 7.72
CA ASP A 564 -13.51 -31.18 8.29
C ASP A 564 -13.67 -30.44 9.62
N GLY A 565 -14.73 -29.64 9.74
CA GLY A 565 -14.98 -28.79 10.90
C GLY A 565 -14.31 -27.41 10.86
N ALA A 566 -13.55 -27.08 9.80
CA ALA A 566 -13.06 -25.72 9.58
C ALA A 566 -14.22 -24.72 9.41
N ALA A 567 -14.05 -23.51 9.91
CA ALA A 567 -15.01 -22.43 9.70
C ALA A 567 -15.17 -22.11 8.21
N SER A 568 -16.34 -21.62 7.80
CA SER A 568 -16.59 -21.24 6.41
C SER A 568 -15.66 -20.09 5.99
N MET A 569 -14.97 -20.27 4.88
CA MET A 569 -14.07 -19.26 4.32
C MET A 569 -14.35 -19.11 2.82
N LEU A 570 -14.69 -17.88 2.41
CA LEU A 570 -15.13 -17.59 1.04
C LEU A 570 -14.54 -16.24 0.56
N PHE A 571 -14.15 -16.19 -0.70
CA PHE A 571 -13.61 -15.01 -1.35
C PHE A 571 -14.35 -14.78 -2.66
N VAL A 572 -15.00 -13.62 -2.81
CA VAL A 572 -15.55 -13.17 -4.10
C VAL A 572 -14.53 -12.24 -4.74
N VAL A 573 -13.80 -12.78 -5.70
CA VAL A 573 -12.74 -12.07 -6.42
C VAL A 573 -13.33 -11.33 -7.62
N VAL A 574 -13.03 -10.03 -7.71
CA VAL A 574 -13.47 -9.13 -8.79
C VAL A 574 -12.24 -8.68 -9.57
N LEU A 575 -12.14 -9.05 -10.85
CA LEU A 575 -10.97 -8.73 -11.68
C LEU A 575 -11.39 -8.26 -13.09
N PRO A 576 -10.81 -7.17 -13.62
CA PRO A 576 -10.78 -6.96 -15.06
C PRO A 576 -10.08 -8.15 -15.72
N SER A 577 -10.72 -8.74 -16.73
CA SER A 577 -10.25 -9.98 -17.35
C SER A 577 -9.85 -9.75 -18.80
N HIS A 578 -8.59 -10.10 -19.11
CA HIS A 578 -8.06 -10.16 -20.47
C HIS A 578 -7.84 -11.60 -20.94
N ASP A 579 -8.05 -12.57 -20.06
CA ASP A 579 -7.88 -13.99 -20.33
C ASP A 579 -9.22 -14.61 -20.75
N LEU A 580 -9.66 -14.23 -21.96
CA LEU A 580 -10.92 -14.67 -22.56
C LEU A 580 -10.71 -15.94 -23.38
N ASP A 581 -11.64 -16.89 -23.27
CA ASP A 581 -11.70 -18.05 -24.17
C ASP A 581 -12.28 -17.70 -25.56
N GLU A 582 -12.31 -18.66 -26.48
CA GLU A 582 -12.81 -18.41 -27.84
C GLU A 582 -14.28 -17.98 -27.87
N THR A 583 -15.11 -18.55 -26.99
CA THR A 583 -16.55 -18.23 -26.91
C THR A 583 -16.80 -16.85 -26.34
N GLU A 584 -16.06 -16.46 -25.30
CA GLU A 584 -16.14 -15.14 -24.67
C GLU A 584 -15.63 -14.03 -25.59
N ARG A 585 -14.68 -14.34 -26.48
CA ARG A 585 -14.20 -13.40 -27.50
C ARG A 585 -15.24 -13.15 -28.59
N SER A 586 -15.98 -14.19 -29.00
CA SER A 586 -17.05 -14.03 -30.00
C SER A 586 -18.25 -13.25 -29.45
N ASP A 587 -18.65 -13.50 -28.20
CA ASP A 587 -19.77 -12.78 -27.56
C ASP A 587 -19.48 -11.28 -27.36
N GLY A 588 -18.21 -10.89 -27.24
CA GLY A 588 -17.79 -9.49 -27.14
C GLY A 588 -17.94 -8.67 -28.43
N LEU A 589 -18.13 -9.31 -29.59
CA LEU A 589 -18.22 -8.65 -30.90
C LEU A 589 -19.66 -8.37 -31.36
N GLU A 590 -20.67 -9.06 -30.81
CA GLU A 590 -22.07 -8.91 -31.25
C GLU A 590 -22.85 -7.78 -30.54
N GLY A 591 -22.26 -7.13 -29.54
CA GLY A 591 -22.94 -6.15 -28.68
C GLY A 591 -22.81 -4.66 -29.05
N GLY A 592 -22.26 -4.30 -30.21
CA GLY A 592 -22.05 -2.89 -30.57
C GLY A 592 -22.10 -2.59 -32.06
N ALA A 593 -23.21 -2.02 -32.52
CA ALA A 593 -23.24 -1.34 -33.82
C ALA A 593 -22.25 -0.15 -33.82
N PRO A 594 -21.50 0.10 -34.90
CA PRO A 594 -20.59 1.23 -34.97
C PRO A 594 -21.40 2.53 -35.08
N VAL A 595 -21.38 3.36 -34.05
CA VAL A 595 -21.87 4.74 -34.14
C VAL A 595 -20.86 5.53 -34.99
N ALA A 596 -21.24 5.75 -36.24
CA ALA A 596 -20.53 6.64 -37.16
C ALA A 596 -20.67 8.09 -36.67
N GLY A 597 -19.67 8.58 -35.93
CA GLY A 597 -19.48 9.98 -35.62
C GLY A 597 -18.11 10.42 -36.10
N ASN A 598 -18.06 11.14 -37.21
CA ASN A 598 -16.84 11.77 -37.72
C ASN A 598 -16.35 12.82 -36.71
N THR A 599 -15.39 12.43 -35.88
CA THR A 599 -14.48 13.38 -35.24
C THR A 599 -13.12 12.72 -35.19
N THR A 600 -12.14 13.38 -35.80
CA THR A 600 -10.76 12.97 -35.97
C THR A 600 -10.05 12.81 -34.62
N LEU A 601 -10.36 11.74 -33.91
CA LEU A 601 -9.50 11.17 -32.88
C LEU A 601 -8.32 10.52 -33.59
N ARG A 602 -7.21 11.27 -33.69
CA ARG A 602 -5.90 10.70 -33.94
C ARG A 602 -5.69 9.59 -32.91
N GLN A 603 -5.81 8.35 -33.39
CA GLN A 603 -5.44 7.15 -32.65
C GLN A 603 -3.95 7.24 -32.31
N ASN A 604 -3.64 7.70 -31.10
CA ASN A 604 -2.35 7.47 -30.45
C ASN A 604 -2.32 6.06 -29.82
N ASN A 605 -2.80 5.06 -30.55
CA ASN A 605 -2.72 3.64 -30.17
C ASN A 605 -1.42 2.97 -30.65
N ASN A 606 -0.35 3.76 -30.81
CA ASN A 606 0.98 3.25 -31.14
C ASN A 606 1.87 3.01 -29.92
N CYS A 607 1.34 3.11 -28.69
CA CYS A 607 2.12 2.94 -27.47
C CYS A 607 2.16 1.49 -26.95
N ASP A 608 1.15 0.66 -27.23
CA ASP A 608 1.03 -0.66 -26.59
C ASP A 608 1.17 -1.88 -27.52
N ARG A 609 1.30 -1.68 -28.85
CA ARG A 609 1.58 -2.79 -29.79
C ARG A 609 3.07 -3.01 -30.10
N LYS A 610 3.98 -2.23 -29.49
CA LYS A 610 5.45 -2.36 -29.67
C LYS A 610 6.25 -2.41 -28.35
N ARG A 611 5.64 -2.88 -27.26
CA ARG A 611 6.35 -3.21 -26.01
C ARG A 611 5.96 -4.61 -25.53
N GLY A 612 6.51 -5.61 -26.20
CA GLY A 612 6.25 -7.02 -25.86
C GLY A 612 7.08 -8.03 -26.65
N ARG A 613 8.21 -7.62 -27.24
CA ARG A 613 9.18 -8.57 -27.80
C ARG A 613 10.49 -8.39 -27.03
N PHE A 614 10.56 -9.02 -25.86
CA PHE A 614 11.85 -9.41 -25.32
C PHE A 614 12.36 -10.51 -26.24
N GLU A 615 13.28 -10.17 -27.14
CA GLU A 615 14.16 -11.16 -27.75
C GLU A 615 15.11 -11.64 -26.64
N ASN A 616 14.70 -12.72 -25.98
CA ASN A 616 15.60 -13.59 -25.24
C ASN A 616 16.50 -14.25 -26.27
N ASP A 617 17.71 -13.72 -26.44
CA ASP A 617 18.75 -14.45 -27.15
C ASP A 617 19.68 -15.08 -26.10
N GLY A 618 19.71 -16.42 -26.08
CA GLY A 618 20.70 -17.19 -25.33
C GLY A 618 20.18 -18.11 -24.21
N ARG A 619 19.52 -19.21 -24.61
CA ARG A 619 19.43 -20.51 -23.91
C ARG A 619 18.68 -20.56 -22.58
N ASP A 620 17.38 -20.83 -22.67
CA ASP A 620 16.80 -22.00 -22.00
C ASP A 620 15.54 -22.48 -22.75
N LYS A 621 15.56 -23.72 -23.21
CA LYS A 621 14.41 -24.37 -23.86
C LYS A 621 13.48 -24.89 -22.76
N GLY A 622 12.46 -24.12 -22.40
CA GLY A 622 11.45 -24.54 -21.42
C GLY A 622 10.37 -23.50 -21.10
N GLY A 623 9.90 -22.71 -22.09
CA GLY A 623 8.87 -21.69 -21.87
C GLY A 623 7.45 -22.24 -22.06
N GLY A 624 6.84 -22.78 -21.01
CA GLY A 624 5.38 -22.90 -20.94
C GLY A 624 4.77 -21.51 -20.75
N ASN A 625 3.71 -21.16 -21.48
CA ASN A 625 2.96 -19.92 -21.26
C ASN A 625 2.56 -19.82 -19.78
N ALA A 626 3.11 -18.86 -19.05
CA ALA A 626 2.72 -18.63 -17.66
C ALA A 626 1.22 -18.32 -17.60
N VAL A 627 0.49 -19.08 -16.80
CA VAL A 627 -0.96 -18.95 -16.61
C VAL A 627 -1.27 -17.60 -15.93
N SER A 628 -2.30 -16.88 -16.39
CA SER A 628 -2.72 -15.63 -15.76
C SER A 628 -3.31 -15.90 -14.36
N THR A 629 -3.20 -14.94 -13.43
CA THR A 629 -3.81 -15.11 -12.11
C THR A 629 -5.33 -15.32 -12.18
N ASP A 630 -6.03 -14.62 -13.07
CA ASP A 630 -7.46 -14.87 -13.34
C ASP A 630 -7.71 -16.35 -13.65
N ARG A 631 -6.95 -16.93 -14.58
CA ARG A 631 -7.07 -18.33 -14.98
C ARG A 631 -6.70 -19.28 -13.85
N ALA A 632 -5.61 -19.00 -13.13
CA ALA A 632 -5.17 -19.81 -12.00
C ALA A 632 -6.24 -19.87 -10.89
N LEU A 633 -6.92 -18.77 -10.59
CA LEU A 633 -7.99 -18.72 -9.61
C LEU A 633 -9.24 -19.49 -10.10
N ARG A 634 -9.71 -19.23 -11.33
CA ARG A 634 -10.96 -19.83 -11.85
C ARG A 634 -10.86 -21.34 -12.11
N GLU A 635 -9.67 -21.83 -12.46
CA GLU A 635 -9.40 -23.25 -12.70
C GLU A 635 -8.91 -23.98 -11.43
N SER A 636 -8.80 -23.28 -10.29
CA SER A 636 -8.39 -23.90 -9.03
C SER A 636 -9.45 -24.87 -8.48
N PRO A 637 -9.05 -25.89 -7.70
CA PRO A 637 -9.99 -26.79 -7.02
C PRO A 637 -10.82 -26.08 -5.94
N TYR A 638 -10.48 -24.83 -5.59
CA TYR A 638 -11.25 -24.01 -4.64
C TYR A 638 -12.28 -23.12 -5.33
N CYS A 639 -12.34 -23.10 -6.67
CA CYS A 639 -13.38 -22.39 -7.40
C CYS A 639 -14.74 -23.09 -7.22
N LEU A 640 -15.73 -22.34 -6.74
CA LEU A 640 -17.12 -22.79 -6.59
C LEU A 640 -17.94 -22.39 -7.83
N ALA A 641 -17.74 -21.18 -8.32
CA ALA A 641 -18.35 -20.66 -9.53
C ALA A 641 -17.56 -19.45 -10.04
N HIS A 642 -17.64 -19.17 -11.34
CA HIS A 642 -17.18 -17.91 -11.91
C HIS A 642 -18.10 -17.48 -13.06
N LEU A 643 -18.12 -16.20 -13.38
CA LEU A 643 -18.78 -15.66 -14.57
C LEU A 643 -18.06 -14.44 -15.13
N LEU A 644 -18.36 -14.11 -16.38
CA LEU A 644 -17.90 -12.90 -17.05
C LEU A 644 -19.04 -11.91 -17.21
N CYS A 645 -18.86 -10.70 -16.71
CA CYS A 645 -19.67 -9.54 -17.04
C CYS A 645 -19.04 -8.83 -18.24
N SER A 646 -19.81 -8.56 -19.28
CA SER A 646 -19.31 -7.78 -20.41
C SER A 646 -18.91 -6.37 -19.97
N ALA A 647 -17.97 -5.73 -20.67
CA ALA A 647 -17.45 -4.41 -20.28
C ALA A 647 -18.52 -3.32 -20.11
N HIS A 648 -19.65 -3.45 -20.81
CA HIS A 648 -20.76 -2.51 -20.76
C HIS A 648 -21.79 -2.82 -19.65
N GLU A 649 -21.69 -3.97 -18.98
CA GLU A 649 -22.56 -4.42 -17.89
C GLU A 649 -22.01 -4.06 -16.50
N SER A 650 -20.74 -3.67 -16.39
CA SER A 650 -20.07 -3.41 -15.11
C SER A 650 -19.52 -1.98 -15.01
N VAL A 651 -20.26 -1.10 -14.33
CA VAL A 651 -19.78 0.21 -13.86
C VAL A 651 -19.01 0.07 -12.53
N TYR A 652 -18.02 0.92 -12.31
CA TYR A 652 -17.19 1.00 -11.12
C TYR A 652 -17.23 2.39 -10.51
N VAL A 653 -16.82 2.52 -9.26
CA VAL A 653 -16.59 3.78 -8.57
C VAL A 653 -15.10 4.12 -8.62
N ASP A 654 -14.76 5.33 -9.07
CA ASP A 654 -13.38 5.82 -9.15
C ASP A 654 -12.72 5.89 -7.77
N GLY A 655 -11.43 5.54 -7.71
CA GLY A 655 -10.63 5.65 -6.48
C GLY A 655 -10.57 7.07 -5.89
N HIS A 656 -10.75 8.11 -6.73
CA HIS A 656 -10.84 9.50 -6.31
C HIS A 656 -12.28 9.96 -6.00
N GLN A 657 -13.19 9.05 -5.68
CA GLN A 657 -14.58 9.37 -5.33
C GLN A 657 -14.73 10.40 -4.20
N HIS A 658 -13.70 10.56 -3.38
CA HIS A 658 -13.62 11.57 -2.33
C HIS A 658 -13.52 13.02 -2.87
N MET A 659 -13.17 13.17 -4.15
CA MET A 659 -12.98 14.44 -4.88
C MET A 659 -13.86 14.58 -6.14
N LEU A 660 -14.53 13.52 -6.57
CA LEU A 660 -15.25 13.47 -7.84
C LEU A 660 -16.76 13.48 -7.64
N ARG A 661 -17.48 14.50 -8.12
CA ARG A 661 -18.95 14.54 -7.99
C ARG A 661 -19.65 13.39 -8.70
N ALA A 662 -19.22 13.04 -9.91
CA ALA A 662 -19.68 11.87 -10.65
C ALA A 662 -18.53 10.84 -10.77
N PRO A 663 -18.39 9.91 -9.81
CA PRO A 663 -17.26 8.98 -9.76
C PRO A 663 -17.51 7.68 -10.55
N LEU A 664 -18.69 7.51 -11.16
CA LEU A 664 -19.03 6.27 -11.88
C LEU A 664 -18.35 6.21 -13.25
N PHE A 665 -17.80 5.04 -13.59
CA PHE A 665 -17.20 4.80 -14.90
C PHE A 665 -17.13 3.32 -15.27
N CYS A 666 -16.96 3.01 -16.56
CA CYS A 666 -16.61 1.67 -17.02
C CYS A 666 -15.12 1.56 -17.33
N ILE A 667 -14.48 0.47 -16.92
CA ILE A 667 -13.06 0.19 -17.18
C ILE A 667 -12.81 -0.18 -18.66
N GLY A 668 -13.87 -0.53 -19.41
CA GLY A 668 -13.79 -0.86 -20.84
C GLY A 668 -13.29 -2.29 -21.12
N SER A 669 -12.86 -3.02 -20.10
CA SER A 669 -12.58 -4.46 -20.15
C SER A 669 -13.69 -5.25 -19.47
N PRO A 670 -13.99 -6.49 -19.90
CA PRO A 670 -14.89 -7.38 -19.18
C PRO A 670 -14.42 -7.60 -17.74
N THR A 671 -15.38 -7.80 -16.84
CA THR A 671 -15.12 -8.08 -15.42
C THR A 671 -15.41 -9.54 -15.12
N ARG A 672 -14.46 -10.25 -14.54
CA ARG A 672 -14.66 -11.60 -14.02
C ARG A 672 -15.02 -11.56 -12.54
N LEU A 673 -16.06 -12.31 -12.18
CA LEU A 673 -16.37 -12.65 -10.79
C LEU A 673 -15.98 -14.10 -10.56
N ILE A 674 -15.19 -14.37 -9.53
CA ILE A 674 -14.75 -15.73 -9.15
C ILE A 674 -15.06 -15.94 -7.67
N VAL A 675 -15.84 -16.98 -7.35
CA VAL A 675 -16.10 -17.38 -5.97
C VAL A 675 -15.15 -18.51 -5.62
N LEU A 676 -14.23 -18.25 -4.69
CA LEU A 676 -13.33 -19.23 -4.11
C LEU A 676 -13.78 -19.58 -2.69
N GLY A 677 -13.63 -20.82 -2.27
CA GLY A 677 -13.99 -21.21 -0.91
C GLY A 677 -13.44 -22.57 -0.51
N ASN A 678 -13.32 -22.76 0.79
CA ASN A 678 -12.97 -24.06 1.37
C ASN A 678 -14.17 -25.03 1.31
N ARG A 679 -13.96 -26.27 1.75
CA ARG A 679 -14.99 -27.33 1.80
C ARG A 679 -16.26 -26.88 2.50
N THR A 680 -16.17 -26.21 3.65
CA THR A 680 -17.34 -25.71 4.40
C THR A 680 -18.12 -24.67 3.59
N ALA A 681 -17.43 -23.72 2.95
CA ALA A 681 -18.07 -22.76 2.06
C ALA A 681 -18.69 -23.43 0.83
N ARG A 682 -18.04 -24.43 0.23
CA ARG A 682 -18.57 -25.19 -0.91
C ARG A 682 -19.89 -25.90 -0.57
N LEU A 683 -20.00 -26.45 0.63
CA LEU A 683 -21.25 -27.06 1.11
C LEU A 683 -22.34 -26.00 1.37
N ARG A 684 -21.98 -24.85 1.95
CA ARG A 684 -22.91 -23.75 2.25
C ARG A 684 -23.43 -23.05 1.00
N TYR A 685 -22.59 -22.91 -0.02
CA TYR A 685 -22.87 -22.17 -1.26
C TYR A 685 -22.79 -23.09 -2.49
N SER A 686 -23.45 -24.25 -2.43
CA SER A 686 -23.54 -25.16 -3.57
C SER A 686 -24.26 -24.55 -4.78
N ASP A 687 -25.02 -23.48 -4.55
CA ASP A 687 -25.75 -22.66 -5.52
C ASP A 687 -24.98 -21.38 -5.93
N ALA A 688 -23.66 -21.31 -5.71
CA ALA A 688 -22.84 -20.13 -5.97
C ALA A 688 -22.97 -19.57 -7.40
N ALA A 689 -23.16 -20.43 -8.41
CA ALA A 689 -23.35 -20.00 -9.80
C ALA A 689 -24.64 -19.18 -9.98
N THR A 690 -25.76 -19.62 -9.38
CA THR A 690 -27.04 -18.90 -9.42
C THR A 690 -26.96 -17.58 -8.66
N ARG A 691 -26.27 -17.57 -7.51
CA ARG A 691 -26.04 -16.34 -6.73
C ARG A 691 -25.20 -15.33 -7.50
N LEU A 692 -24.13 -15.77 -8.15
CA LEU A 692 -23.32 -14.90 -9.02
C LEU A 692 -24.14 -14.32 -10.17
N GLN A 693 -24.99 -15.13 -10.80
CA GLN A 693 -25.86 -14.65 -11.89
C GLN A 693 -26.77 -13.50 -11.42
N SER A 694 -27.35 -13.61 -10.22
CA SER A 694 -28.11 -12.51 -9.60
C SER A 694 -27.26 -11.25 -9.37
N VAL A 695 -26.00 -11.40 -8.96
CA VAL A 695 -25.06 -10.26 -8.82
C VAL A 695 -24.79 -9.61 -10.18
N ARG A 696 -24.57 -10.38 -11.24
CA ARG A 696 -24.38 -9.84 -12.61
C ARG A 696 -25.60 -9.07 -13.08
N GLU A 697 -26.79 -9.60 -12.86
CA GLU A 697 -28.05 -8.94 -13.23
C GLU A 697 -28.25 -7.62 -12.50
N ALA A 698 -28.00 -7.60 -11.18
CA ALA A 698 -28.01 -6.37 -10.38
C ALA A 698 -26.98 -5.35 -10.89
N TRP A 699 -25.77 -5.80 -11.22
CA TRP A 699 -24.71 -4.94 -11.75
C TRP A 699 -25.07 -4.35 -13.11
N ARG A 700 -25.61 -5.16 -14.01
CA ARG A 700 -26.11 -4.70 -15.30
C ARG A 700 -27.24 -3.69 -15.14
N GLY A 701 -28.21 -3.96 -14.27
CA GLY A 701 -29.31 -3.06 -13.96
C GLY A 701 -28.80 -1.71 -13.45
N TYR A 702 -27.97 -1.73 -12.41
CA TYR A 702 -27.35 -0.53 -11.84
C TYR A 702 -26.53 0.27 -12.88
N THR A 703 -25.81 -0.43 -13.75
CA THR A 703 -25.05 0.20 -14.84
C THR A 703 -25.97 0.90 -15.83
N LEU A 704 -27.11 0.31 -16.20
CA LEU A 704 -28.07 0.91 -17.13
C LEU A 704 -28.80 2.11 -16.50
N GLU A 705 -29.25 1.98 -15.25
CA GLU A 705 -29.98 3.04 -14.52
C GLU A 705 -29.14 4.30 -14.32
N ASN A 706 -27.84 4.14 -14.13
CA ASN A 706 -26.93 5.28 -13.92
C ASN A 706 -26.37 5.84 -15.21
N ARG A 707 -26.69 5.28 -16.38
CA ARG A 707 -26.33 5.90 -17.65
C ARG A 707 -27.17 7.16 -17.87
N VAL A 708 -26.49 8.25 -18.17
CA VAL A 708 -27.13 9.47 -18.67
C VAL A 708 -27.47 9.21 -20.12
N ASP A 709 -28.75 9.30 -20.47
CA ASP A 709 -29.19 9.36 -21.86
C ASP A 709 -28.52 10.58 -22.51
N SER A 710 -27.66 10.36 -23.49
CA SER A 710 -27.08 11.45 -24.27
C SER A 710 -28.23 12.18 -25.00
N PRO A 711 -28.33 13.52 -24.94
CA PRO A 711 -29.20 14.27 -25.84
C PRO A 711 -28.73 14.17 -27.29
#